data_AF-A0A4Q0U8R7-F1
#
_entry.id   AF-A0A4Q0U8R7-F1
#
_cell.length_a   1.000
_cell.length_b   1.000
_cell.length_c   1.000
_cell.angle_alpha   90.00
_cell.angle_beta   90.00
_cell.angle_gamma   90.00
#
_symmetry.space_group_name_H-M   'P 1'
#
loop_
_entity.id
_entity.type
_entity.pdbx_description
1 polymer ?
#
loop_
_entity_poly.entity_id
_entity_poly.type
_entity_poly.pdbx_seq_one_letter_code
_entity_poly.pdbx_strand_id
1 'polypeptide(L)'
;MRNIKSYLTPVLGVALPLLMASLTACNDFTTDAPAFKVPTATIQPNTTIKEVKTKYWDDATNYIDQIKLADNGEHVIVSGRVISNDRGGNIYKSLYIQDATGALVLSINKNSLYNDYRVGQEIVIDLTDMYIGKYNGLQQMGFPEWYAQGNAWEATFMPYEFFAEHVQLNGLPEPDKIDVVTVSDFTTLDKTAAGQIEWQGRIVRLQNVHFKDADQDLNFTDGYKINTNRTLCDAAGNEITVRTSGYANFRNVALPKGNFDLVGLLGFYGDDWQVMLNDTDGLEGVTYEKGTLMNPYTVEEALNIENAAGYGDNVSGWTEGYIVGCLAPEVSTVTTNDDIAWDGTDYLGTTLVIAPTADTKDIANCLIFDLPQGSELQAKANLMENAGNLGKKMKIKGTLMHQYGIGGIGNIIGDADSFWIEGMDEPGGGDEPVQSGDGTEANPYSCAQVIEINPSSSDTPAETGKWVKGYIVGVYNYDNAGNQFEFTGTVTVNTNILIADQPSETSEAKIVAIQLPAGDVRNTLNLVSNPGNYQKEVSIYGDVQKYCGKPGMKNVTNYKIDGQGGGGSDTPSGDITGSGTEADPFTADDVIIMNPQSKDTPADGQSDVWVKGYIVGYYDFDDTSNQWHFDNTTSTVTTNILIAASASETSADKIVAVKLPAGDIRNSLNLSANPGNYKKEVLLHGDILKYCGKPGVANLTGYKLDGQGGGDEPDEPDTPVGDLTGAGTETDPYTVADIRILNPQSTSEVADGQSGVWVEGYIVGYYNNFAYSFTAEGAPYANVLLAPTADCTDETKVIDIQLVSKSETRAALNLGDNPGMLGAHVMVCGDVLKYNSMPGIKNTSAHKIL
;
A
#
# COMPACT_ATOMS: atom_id res chain seq x y z
N MET A 1 -11.28 -35.71 -58.01
CA MET A 1 -11.73 -37.10 -57.70
C MET A 1 -10.68 -37.75 -56.82
N ARG A 2 -11.12 -38.31 -55.68
CA ARG A 2 -10.46 -39.33 -54.83
C ARG A 2 -9.18 -38.91 -54.09
N ASN A 3 -8.89 -39.35 -52.86
CA ASN A 3 -9.64 -39.89 -51.72
C ASN A 3 -8.57 -40.34 -50.69
N ILE A 4 -8.73 -39.95 -49.42
CA ILE A 4 -8.83 -40.83 -48.23
C ILE A 4 -7.58 -41.55 -47.65
N LYS A 5 -7.57 -41.52 -46.28
CA LYS A 5 -6.94 -42.38 -45.24
C LYS A 5 -5.49 -42.05 -44.86
N SER A 6 -5.16 -41.59 -43.64
CA SER A 6 -5.50 -41.98 -42.26
C SER A 6 -4.84 -43.28 -41.74
N TYR A 7 -4.22 -43.11 -40.57
CA TYR A 7 -3.98 -44.06 -39.47
C TYR A 7 -2.70 -44.93 -39.41
N LEU A 8 -2.05 -44.76 -38.24
CA LEU A 8 -1.42 -45.74 -37.34
C LEU A 8 0.06 -46.13 -37.56
N THR A 9 0.92 -45.64 -36.65
CA THR A 9 1.81 -46.33 -35.67
C THR A 9 2.46 -47.70 -36.03
N PRO A 10 3.45 -48.23 -35.27
CA PRO A 10 4.40 -47.67 -34.28
C PRO A 10 5.85 -48.22 -34.49
N VAL A 11 6.72 -47.97 -33.49
CA VAL A 11 7.83 -48.82 -33.00
C VAL A 11 9.27 -48.43 -33.37
N LEU A 12 9.93 -47.92 -32.32
CA LEU A 12 11.30 -48.17 -31.84
C LEU A 12 12.39 -48.57 -32.85
N GLY A 13 13.51 -47.84 -32.77
CA GLY A 13 14.71 -48.50 -32.27
C GLY A 13 16.04 -48.18 -32.96
N VAL A 14 16.76 -47.21 -32.38
CA VAL A 14 18.22 -47.23 -32.09
C VAL A 14 19.25 -47.03 -33.23
N ALA A 15 20.17 -46.11 -32.93
CA ALA A 15 21.59 -45.97 -33.33
C ALA A 15 22.00 -45.05 -34.53
N LEU A 16 22.31 -43.78 -34.20
CA LEU A 16 23.64 -43.10 -34.23
C LEU A 16 24.53 -43.16 -35.51
N PRO A 17 25.50 -42.23 -35.71
CA PRO A 17 25.48 -40.80 -36.11
C PRO A 17 26.37 -40.53 -37.38
N LEU A 18 26.43 -39.30 -37.92
CA LEU A 18 27.65 -38.57 -38.41
C LEU A 18 27.34 -37.39 -39.38
N LEU A 19 27.95 -36.23 -39.08
CA LEU A 19 28.53 -35.17 -39.97
C LEU A 19 27.60 -34.45 -40.99
N MET A 20 27.65 -33.13 -41.28
CA MET A 20 28.47 -31.93 -41.00
C MET A 20 27.67 -30.72 -41.57
N ALA A 21 27.47 -29.62 -40.85
CA ALA A 21 28.33 -28.41 -40.73
C ALA A 21 27.84 -27.19 -41.54
N SER A 22 28.14 -26.01 -40.97
CA SER A 22 27.90 -24.61 -41.39
C SER A 22 26.48 -24.10 -41.10
N LEU A 23 26.24 -23.10 -40.23
CA LEU A 23 26.99 -21.85 -40.03
C LEU A 23 27.02 -21.40 -38.55
N THR A 24 28.10 -20.71 -38.22
CA THR A 24 28.54 -20.21 -36.91
C THR A 24 27.96 -18.85 -36.56
N ALA A 25 27.24 -18.73 -35.44
CA ALA A 25 27.27 -17.61 -34.49
C ALA A 25 26.17 -17.77 -33.41
N CYS A 26 26.45 -18.46 -32.30
CA CYS A 26 25.90 -18.11 -30.99
C CYS A 26 26.68 -18.87 -29.90
N ASN A 27 26.93 -18.19 -28.78
CA ASN A 27 27.81 -18.67 -27.73
C ASN A 27 27.31 -19.96 -27.06
N ASP A 28 28.31 -20.76 -26.71
CA ASP A 28 28.38 -21.98 -25.90
C ASP A 28 27.31 -22.13 -24.79
N PHE A 29 26.24 -22.90 -25.08
CA PHE A 29 25.27 -23.41 -24.08
C PHE A 29 24.97 -24.91 -24.27
N THR A 30 25.93 -25.70 -24.75
CA THR A 30 25.69 -27.14 -24.93
C THR A 30 26.89 -27.96 -24.50
N THR A 31 27.03 -28.15 -23.18
CA THR A 31 27.40 -29.46 -22.59
C THR A 31 27.03 -29.63 -21.11
N ASP A 32 26.58 -28.60 -20.38
CA ASP A 32 26.24 -28.70 -18.95
C ASP A 32 24.80 -28.25 -18.60
N ALA A 33 23.82 -28.48 -19.48
CA ALA A 33 22.42 -28.37 -19.05
C ALA A 33 22.10 -29.58 -18.14
N PRO A 34 21.75 -29.38 -16.85
CA PRO A 34 21.42 -30.49 -15.97
C PRO A 34 20.26 -31.29 -16.57
N ALA A 35 20.39 -32.61 -16.59
CA ALA A 35 19.36 -33.48 -17.12
C ALA A 35 18.01 -33.19 -16.43
N PHE A 36 16.99 -32.86 -17.21
CA PHE A 36 15.64 -32.67 -16.70
C PHE A 36 15.16 -33.96 -16.04
N LYS A 37 15.03 -33.95 -14.71
CA LYS A 37 14.64 -35.11 -13.92
C LYS A 37 13.15 -35.01 -13.61
N VAL A 38 12.38 -35.96 -14.13
CA VAL A 38 10.96 -36.10 -13.78
C VAL A 38 10.85 -36.38 -12.27
N PRO A 39 10.04 -35.62 -11.52
CA PRO A 39 9.83 -35.88 -10.10
C PRO A 39 9.28 -37.27 -9.83
N THR A 40 9.63 -37.87 -8.70
CA THR A 40 9.13 -39.19 -8.29
C THR A 40 9.00 -39.18 -6.77
N ALA A 41 7.79 -39.41 -6.28
CA ALA A 41 7.54 -39.50 -4.84
C ALA A 41 8.14 -40.81 -4.28
N THR A 42 8.79 -40.71 -3.12
CA THR A 42 9.31 -41.83 -2.34
C THR A 42 8.27 -42.43 -1.40
N ILE A 43 7.23 -41.66 -1.04
CA ILE A 43 6.08 -42.10 -0.27
C ILE A 43 4.93 -42.53 -1.19
N GLN A 44 4.04 -43.38 -0.70
CA GLN A 44 2.91 -43.92 -1.47
C GLN A 44 1.60 -43.68 -0.72
N PRO A 45 0.51 -43.28 -1.41
CA PRO A 45 -0.79 -43.11 -0.78
C PRO A 45 -1.33 -44.44 -0.24
N ASN A 46 -1.91 -44.41 0.95
CA ASN A 46 -2.51 -45.57 1.60
C ASN A 46 -3.99 -45.38 2.00
N THR A 47 -4.53 -44.18 1.79
CA THR A 47 -5.96 -43.86 1.95
C THR A 47 -6.38 -42.84 0.89
N THR A 48 -7.68 -42.60 0.79
CA THR A 48 -8.28 -41.65 -0.16
C THR A 48 -8.65 -40.34 0.52
N ILE A 49 -8.75 -39.27 -0.26
CA ILE A 49 -9.15 -37.95 0.25
C ILE A 49 -10.52 -38.03 0.93
N LYS A 50 -11.48 -38.76 0.35
CA LYS A 50 -12.82 -38.91 0.92
C LYS A 50 -12.80 -39.62 2.28
N GLU A 51 -11.99 -40.66 2.44
CA GLU A 51 -11.84 -41.37 3.72
C GLU A 51 -11.27 -40.46 4.80
N VAL A 52 -10.25 -39.64 4.48
CA VAL A 52 -9.70 -38.65 5.41
C VAL A 52 -10.75 -37.61 5.81
N LYS A 53 -11.44 -37.01 4.83
CA LYS A 53 -12.50 -36.02 5.09
C LYS A 53 -13.63 -36.59 5.96
N THR A 54 -14.02 -37.83 5.71
CA THR A 54 -15.05 -38.54 6.49
C THR A 54 -14.57 -38.82 7.91
N LYS A 55 -13.33 -39.29 8.08
CA LYS A 55 -12.77 -39.60 9.41
C LYS A 55 -12.68 -38.37 10.31
N TYR A 56 -12.30 -37.23 9.75
CA TYR A 56 -12.10 -35.98 10.48
C TYR A 56 -13.27 -35.01 10.34
N TRP A 57 -14.47 -35.49 10.00
CA TRP A 57 -15.65 -34.64 9.92
C TRP A 57 -16.18 -34.27 11.31
N ASP A 58 -16.51 -32.99 11.49
CA ASP A 58 -17.29 -32.47 12.62
C ASP A 58 -18.40 -31.55 12.06
N ASP A 59 -19.59 -31.61 12.65
CA ASP A 59 -20.75 -30.80 12.22
C ASP A 59 -20.64 -29.33 12.65
N ALA A 60 -19.67 -28.97 13.50
CA ALA A 60 -19.37 -27.59 13.83
C ALA A 60 -18.99 -26.77 12.58
N THR A 61 -19.39 -25.50 12.55
CA THR A 61 -19.02 -24.57 11.46
C THR A 61 -17.51 -24.35 11.40
N ASN A 62 -16.87 -24.23 12.56
CA ASN A 62 -15.43 -24.07 12.73
C ASN A 62 -14.93 -25.09 13.76
N TYR A 63 -13.84 -25.76 13.42
CA TYR A 63 -13.04 -26.59 14.31
C TYR A 63 -11.68 -26.80 13.66
N ILE A 64 -10.74 -27.36 14.41
CA ILE A 64 -9.51 -27.92 13.85
C ILE A 64 -9.03 -29.07 14.72
N ASP A 65 -8.54 -30.14 14.10
CA ASP A 65 -7.94 -31.29 14.76
C ASP A 65 -6.61 -31.64 14.10
N GLN A 66 -5.74 -32.32 14.86
CA GLN A 66 -4.48 -32.84 14.35
C GLN A 66 -4.69 -34.25 13.81
N ILE A 67 -4.22 -34.49 12.59
CA ILE A 67 -4.17 -35.82 12.01
C ILE A 67 -3.06 -36.59 12.70
N LYS A 68 -3.42 -37.69 13.36
CA LYS A 68 -2.48 -38.58 14.05
C LYS A 68 -2.18 -39.77 13.16
N LEU A 69 -1.21 -40.58 13.58
CA LEU A 69 -1.04 -41.94 13.04
C LEU A 69 -2.38 -42.68 12.99
N ALA A 70 -2.57 -43.46 11.93
CA ALA A 70 -3.72 -44.35 11.82
C ALA A 70 -3.71 -45.39 12.96
N ASP A 71 -4.84 -46.04 13.21
CA ASP A 71 -5.01 -46.98 14.34
C ASP A 71 -4.02 -48.17 14.28
N ASN A 72 -3.50 -48.47 13.09
CA ASN A 72 -2.47 -49.49 12.84
C ASN A 72 -1.02 -48.98 13.05
N GLY A 73 -0.84 -47.71 13.44
CA GLY A 73 0.45 -47.06 13.67
C GLY A 73 1.13 -46.54 12.40
N GLU A 74 0.46 -46.58 11.24
CA GLU A 74 0.99 -46.08 9.98
C GLU A 74 0.69 -44.58 9.79
N HIS A 75 1.51 -43.94 8.96
CA HIS A 75 1.29 -42.57 8.51
C HIS A 75 0.05 -42.49 7.62
N VAL A 76 -0.65 -41.35 7.61
CA VAL A 76 -1.85 -41.12 6.79
C VAL A 76 -1.42 -40.41 5.50
N ILE A 77 -1.37 -41.13 4.37
CA ILE A 77 -0.80 -40.60 3.13
C ILE A 77 -1.85 -40.61 2.02
N VAL A 78 -2.04 -39.46 1.38
CA VAL A 78 -2.92 -39.29 0.21
C VAL A 78 -2.13 -38.83 -1.01
N SER A 79 -2.72 -38.99 -2.19
CA SER A 79 -2.23 -38.39 -3.43
C SER A 79 -3.36 -37.70 -4.15
N GLY A 80 -3.08 -36.60 -4.83
CA GLY A 80 -4.06 -35.94 -5.67
C GLY A 80 -3.42 -35.11 -6.76
N ARG A 81 -4.20 -34.80 -7.80
CA ARG A 81 -3.82 -33.89 -8.88
C ARG A 81 -4.25 -32.48 -8.54
N VAL A 82 -3.35 -31.52 -8.72
CA VAL A 82 -3.63 -30.10 -8.55
C VAL A 82 -4.69 -29.66 -9.55
N ILE A 83 -5.75 -29.03 -9.06
CA ILE A 83 -6.89 -28.51 -9.85
C ILE A 83 -7.06 -26.99 -9.73
N SER A 84 -6.35 -26.34 -8.81
CA SER A 84 -6.34 -24.88 -8.66
C SER A 84 -5.16 -24.24 -9.38
N ASN A 85 -5.29 -22.95 -9.68
CA ASN A 85 -4.24 -22.07 -10.15
C ASN A 85 -4.41 -20.69 -9.51
N ASP A 86 -3.41 -20.22 -8.77
CA ASP A 86 -3.42 -18.88 -8.15
C ASP A 86 -2.81 -17.79 -9.05
N ARG A 87 -2.37 -18.12 -10.27
CA ARG A 87 -1.87 -17.13 -11.24
C ARG A 87 -2.90 -16.07 -11.59
N GLY A 88 -4.17 -16.47 -11.72
CA GLY A 88 -5.27 -15.57 -12.03
C GLY A 88 -5.68 -14.65 -10.87
N GLY A 89 -5.05 -14.74 -9.70
CA GLY A 89 -5.32 -13.87 -8.54
C GLY A 89 -6.66 -14.10 -7.83
N ASN A 90 -7.50 -15.02 -8.34
CA ASN A 90 -8.79 -15.35 -7.72
C ASN A 90 -8.64 -16.37 -6.59
N ILE A 91 -7.79 -17.38 -6.77
CA ILE A 91 -7.45 -18.36 -5.73
C ILE A 91 -6.32 -17.77 -4.89
N TYR A 92 -6.54 -17.61 -3.59
CA TYR A 92 -5.60 -16.94 -2.70
C TYR A 92 -5.05 -17.92 -1.66
N LYS A 93 -3.72 -18.06 -1.63
CA LYS A 93 -2.99 -18.81 -0.59
C LYS A 93 -3.57 -20.20 -0.33
N SER A 94 -4.00 -20.85 -1.40
CA SER A 94 -4.72 -22.12 -1.33
C SER A 94 -4.35 -23.01 -2.52
N LEU A 95 -4.19 -24.30 -2.26
CA LEU A 95 -3.98 -25.33 -3.27
C LEU A 95 -5.10 -26.37 -3.18
N TYR A 96 -5.72 -26.68 -4.29
CA TYR A 96 -6.78 -27.69 -4.37
C TYR A 96 -6.22 -28.90 -5.08
N ILE A 97 -6.40 -30.07 -4.47
CA ILE A 97 -6.07 -31.35 -5.08
C ILE A 97 -7.29 -32.26 -5.13
N GLN A 98 -7.34 -33.14 -6.12
CA GLN A 98 -8.35 -34.19 -6.18
C GLN A 98 -7.76 -35.55 -6.50
N ASP A 99 -8.40 -36.58 -5.96
CA ASP A 99 -8.25 -37.96 -6.37
C ASP A 99 -9.57 -38.45 -7.02
N ALA A 100 -9.69 -39.75 -7.26
CA ALA A 100 -10.92 -40.32 -7.85
C ALA A 100 -12.15 -40.29 -6.89
N THR A 101 -11.95 -39.97 -5.61
CA THR A 101 -12.96 -40.06 -4.55
C THR A 101 -13.45 -38.71 -4.05
N GLY A 102 -12.67 -37.65 -4.21
CA GLY A 102 -13.01 -36.31 -3.75
C GLY A 102 -11.84 -35.33 -3.88
N ALA A 103 -12.00 -34.16 -3.27
CA ALA A 103 -11.01 -33.10 -3.30
C ALA A 103 -10.72 -32.55 -1.90
N LEU A 104 -9.49 -32.07 -1.73
CA LEU A 104 -8.94 -31.52 -0.50
C LEU A 104 -8.38 -30.13 -0.77
N VAL A 105 -8.77 -29.18 0.08
CA VAL A 105 -8.26 -27.80 0.06
C VAL A 105 -7.12 -27.68 1.05
N LEU A 106 -6.01 -27.08 0.62
CA LEU A 106 -4.80 -26.86 1.41
C LEU A 106 -4.61 -25.34 1.57
N SER A 107 -4.88 -24.78 2.74
CA SER A 107 -4.70 -23.36 3.03
C SER A 107 -3.25 -23.09 3.43
N ILE A 108 -2.46 -22.47 2.54
CA ILE A 108 -0.99 -22.36 2.62
C ILE A 108 -0.56 -20.90 2.54
N ASN A 109 0.25 -20.42 3.49
CA ASN A 109 0.70 -19.03 3.57
C ASN A 109 1.80 -18.68 2.53
N LYS A 110 1.55 -18.93 1.25
CA LYS A 110 2.43 -18.62 0.12
C LYS A 110 1.61 -18.19 -1.10
N ASN A 111 2.09 -17.18 -1.81
CA ASN A 111 1.56 -16.77 -3.11
C ASN A 111 2.32 -17.47 -4.24
N SER A 112 1.74 -17.45 -5.44
CA SER A 112 2.36 -18.00 -6.66
C SER A 112 2.69 -19.48 -6.56
N LEU A 113 1.80 -20.24 -5.89
CA LEU A 113 1.90 -21.69 -5.78
C LEU A 113 1.92 -22.38 -7.14
N TYR A 114 1.31 -21.76 -8.18
CA TYR A 114 1.33 -22.25 -9.57
C TYR A 114 2.73 -22.46 -10.15
N ASN A 115 3.76 -21.78 -9.64
CA ASN A 115 5.13 -21.95 -10.11
C ASN A 115 5.68 -23.34 -9.78
N ASP A 116 5.33 -23.86 -8.61
CA ASP A 116 5.81 -25.14 -8.08
C ASP A 116 4.78 -26.27 -8.30
N TYR A 117 3.49 -25.94 -8.25
CA TYR A 117 2.37 -26.89 -8.28
C TYR A 117 1.41 -26.54 -9.42
N ARG A 118 1.77 -26.95 -10.63
CA ARG A 118 1.00 -26.67 -11.85
C ARG A 118 -0.28 -27.51 -11.91
N VAL A 119 -1.33 -27.00 -12.55
CA VAL A 119 -2.56 -27.76 -12.81
C VAL A 119 -2.22 -29.11 -13.48
N GLY A 120 -2.81 -30.19 -12.98
CA GLY A 120 -2.58 -31.56 -13.43
C GLY A 120 -1.36 -32.24 -12.80
N GLN A 121 -0.51 -31.53 -12.06
CA GLN A 121 0.61 -32.10 -11.30
C GLN A 121 0.06 -33.02 -10.21
N GLU A 122 0.51 -34.27 -10.20
CA GLU A 122 0.23 -35.16 -9.08
C GLU A 122 1.20 -34.87 -7.93
N ILE A 123 0.66 -34.77 -6.72
CA ILE A 123 1.42 -34.64 -5.49
C ILE A 123 1.01 -35.73 -4.49
N VAL A 124 1.98 -36.23 -3.73
CA VAL A 124 1.77 -37.17 -2.63
C VAL A 124 2.07 -36.44 -1.33
N ILE A 125 1.17 -36.52 -0.36
CA ILE A 125 1.24 -35.78 0.90
C ILE A 125 1.12 -36.75 2.07
N ASP A 126 2.08 -36.69 2.98
CA ASP A 126 1.95 -37.30 4.30
C ASP A 126 1.20 -36.36 5.23
N LEU A 127 -0.06 -36.68 5.51
CA LEU A 127 -0.94 -35.84 6.34
C LEU A 127 -0.70 -36.02 7.84
N THR A 128 0.14 -36.98 8.24
CA THR A 128 0.44 -37.24 9.66
C THR A 128 1.02 -36.00 10.32
N ASP A 129 0.55 -35.66 11.52
CA ASP A 129 0.89 -34.48 12.32
C ASP A 129 0.47 -33.13 11.72
N MET A 130 -0.11 -33.09 10.51
CA MET A 130 -0.77 -31.90 9.96
C MET A 130 -2.15 -31.66 10.61
N TYR A 131 -2.74 -30.48 10.36
CA TYR A 131 -4.05 -30.13 10.90
C TYR A 131 -5.11 -30.04 9.81
N ILE A 132 -6.30 -30.58 10.12
CA ILE A 132 -7.49 -30.53 9.29
C ILE A 132 -8.65 -29.97 10.10
N GLY A 133 -9.43 -29.09 9.50
CA GLY A 133 -10.53 -28.41 10.20
C GLY A 133 -11.44 -27.71 9.24
N LYS A 134 -12.28 -26.82 9.75
CA LYS A 134 -13.14 -25.95 8.93
C LYS A 134 -12.81 -24.48 9.12
N TYR A 135 -12.88 -23.75 8.01
CA TYR A 135 -12.97 -22.29 7.98
C TYR A 135 -14.33 -21.89 7.42
N ASN A 136 -15.20 -21.41 8.31
CA ASN A 136 -16.57 -21.03 8.05
C ASN A 136 -17.32 -22.06 7.18
N GLY A 137 -17.28 -23.34 7.58
CA GLY A 137 -17.96 -24.44 6.89
C GLY A 137 -17.11 -25.22 5.87
N LEU A 138 -16.08 -24.63 5.27
CA LEU A 138 -15.19 -25.34 4.33
C LEU A 138 -14.18 -26.21 5.08
N GLN A 139 -14.23 -27.53 4.90
CA GLN A 139 -13.22 -28.44 5.45
C GLN A 139 -11.92 -28.36 4.63
N GLN A 140 -10.83 -28.00 5.29
CA GLN A 140 -9.53 -27.76 4.68
C GLN A 140 -8.38 -28.18 5.61
N MET A 141 -7.22 -28.41 5.02
CA MET A 141 -5.95 -28.49 5.74
C MET A 141 -5.47 -27.06 6.05
N GLY A 142 -4.93 -26.83 7.23
CA GLY A 142 -4.49 -25.51 7.67
C GLY A 142 -3.62 -25.54 8.93
N PHE A 143 -3.59 -24.43 9.65
CA PHE A 143 -3.01 -24.32 10.99
C PHE A 143 -4.06 -23.85 12.01
N PRO A 144 -3.89 -24.16 13.32
CA PRO A 144 -4.86 -23.76 14.34
C PRO A 144 -4.84 -22.25 14.59
N GLU A 145 -6.00 -21.61 14.50
CA GLU A 145 -6.23 -20.23 14.96
C GLU A 145 -7.44 -20.16 15.89
N TRP A 146 -7.34 -19.33 16.94
CA TRP A 146 -8.45 -19.08 17.84
C TRP A 146 -9.31 -17.93 17.32
N TYR A 147 -10.51 -18.26 16.83
CA TYR A 147 -11.48 -17.27 16.36
C TYR A 147 -12.34 -16.77 17.53
N ALA A 148 -11.94 -15.61 18.08
CA ALA A 148 -12.54 -15.08 19.31
C ALA A 148 -14.04 -14.79 19.19
N GLN A 149 -14.50 -14.28 18.05
CA GLN A 149 -15.91 -13.92 17.83
C GLN A 149 -16.81 -15.16 17.73
N GLY A 150 -16.32 -16.25 17.14
CA GLY A 150 -17.03 -17.52 17.06
C GLY A 150 -16.81 -18.44 18.25
N ASN A 151 -15.90 -18.07 19.17
CA ASN A 151 -15.50 -18.87 20.32
C ASN A 151 -15.15 -20.32 19.95
N ALA A 152 -14.37 -20.48 18.88
CA ALA A 152 -13.99 -21.76 18.33
C ALA A 152 -12.57 -21.70 17.75
N TRP A 153 -11.91 -22.85 17.70
CA TRP A 153 -10.72 -23.01 16.87
C TRP A 153 -11.14 -23.18 15.41
N GLU A 154 -10.35 -22.65 14.49
CA GLU A 154 -10.57 -22.81 13.06
C GLU A 154 -9.27 -23.11 12.31
N ALA A 155 -9.42 -23.59 11.08
CA ALA A 155 -8.30 -23.80 10.17
C ALA A 155 -7.94 -22.48 9.46
N THR A 156 -6.73 -21.98 9.68
CA THR A 156 -6.14 -20.82 8.98
C THR A 156 -4.95 -21.23 8.11
N PHE A 157 -4.24 -20.26 7.54
CA PHE A 157 -3.08 -20.51 6.67
C PHE A 157 -1.96 -21.28 7.39
N MET A 158 -1.54 -22.42 6.85
CA MET A 158 -0.34 -23.13 7.31
C MET A 158 0.94 -22.49 6.77
N PRO A 159 2.04 -22.43 7.55
CA PRO A 159 3.35 -22.03 7.04
C PRO A 159 3.76 -22.88 5.83
N TYR A 160 4.39 -22.26 4.83
CA TYR A 160 4.77 -22.98 3.61
C TYR A 160 5.83 -24.04 3.88
N GLU A 161 6.79 -23.76 4.77
CA GLU A 161 7.86 -24.69 5.14
C GLU A 161 7.27 -25.97 5.75
N PHE A 162 6.25 -25.83 6.59
CA PHE A 162 5.52 -26.96 7.17
C PHE A 162 4.81 -27.79 6.09
N PHE A 163 4.14 -27.15 5.12
CA PHE A 163 3.58 -27.86 3.98
C PHE A 163 4.64 -28.57 3.13
N ALA A 164 5.75 -27.88 2.84
CA ALA A 164 6.84 -28.34 1.99
C ALA A 164 7.54 -29.58 2.55
N GLU A 165 7.60 -29.73 3.88
CA GLU A 165 8.14 -30.92 4.55
C GLU A 165 7.31 -32.20 4.31
N HIS A 166 6.02 -32.06 4.02
CA HIS A 166 5.07 -33.17 3.92
C HIS A 166 4.75 -33.60 2.49
N VAL A 167 5.12 -32.80 1.48
CA VAL A 167 4.68 -32.95 0.09
C VAL A 167 5.81 -33.38 -0.85
N GLN A 168 5.47 -34.25 -1.81
CA GLN A 168 6.38 -34.66 -2.89
C GLN A 168 5.68 -34.61 -4.24
N LEU A 169 6.33 -33.98 -5.23
CA LEU A 169 5.87 -34.01 -6.62
C LEU A 169 6.03 -35.41 -7.22
N ASN A 170 5.05 -35.87 -7.98
CA ASN A 170 5.08 -37.16 -8.67
C ASN A 170 4.75 -37.00 -10.16
N GLY A 171 5.69 -37.36 -11.03
CA GLY A 171 5.50 -37.25 -12.48
C GLY A 171 5.45 -35.80 -12.99
N LEU A 172 5.09 -35.66 -14.26
CA LEU A 172 4.84 -34.38 -14.92
C LEU A 172 3.36 -33.97 -14.79
N PRO A 173 3.02 -32.69 -14.96
CA PRO A 173 1.63 -32.26 -15.01
C PRO A 173 0.86 -32.92 -16.16
N GLU A 174 -0.31 -33.49 -15.86
CA GLU A 174 -1.22 -34.08 -16.86
C GLU A 174 -2.65 -33.54 -16.65
N PRO A 175 -2.96 -32.32 -17.12
CA PRO A 175 -4.27 -31.69 -16.95
C PRO A 175 -5.44 -32.55 -17.47
N ASP A 176 -5.25 -33.29 -18.57
CA ASP A 176 -6.26 -34.16 -19.17
C ASP A 176 -6.74 -35.31 -18.26
N LYS A 177 -6.04 -35.58 -17.14
CA LYS A 177 -6.43 -36.58 -16.14
C LYS A 177 -7.27 -36.00 -15.00
N ILE A 178 -7.55 -34.69 -15.01
CA ILE A 178 -8.45 -34.06 -14.06
C ILE A 178 -9.88 -34.47 -14.42
N ASP A 179 -10.54 -35.20 -13.53
CA ASP A 179 -11.97 -35.47 -13.61
C ASP A 179 -12.77 -34.21 -13.28
N VAL A 180 -13.49 -33.67 -14.27
CA VAL A 180 -14.36 -32.49 -14.12
C VAL A 180 -15.81 -32.97 -14.14
N VAL A 181 -16.43 -33.02 -12.95
CA VAL A 181 -17.79 -33.52 -12.80
C VAL A 181 -18.79 -32.49 -13.31
N THR A 182 -19.72 -32.90 -14.17
CA THR A 182 -20.74 -32.01 -14.73
C THR A 182 -21.98 -31.96 -13.82
N VAL A 183 -22.43 -30.75 -13.49
CA VAL A 183 -23.60 -30.46 -12.66
C VAL A 183 -24.58 -29.63 -13.50
N SER A 184 -25.71 -30.22 -13.86
CA SER A 184 -26.75 -29.57 -14.67
C SER A 184 -27.96 -29.08 -13.85
N ASP A 185 -28.00 -29.42 -12.56
CA ASP A 185 -29.07 -29.10 -11.63
C ASP A 185 -28.45 -28.85 -10.24
N PHE A 186 -28.52 -27.62 -9.75
CA PHE A 186 -27.88 -27.25 -8.49
C PHE A 186 -28.51 -27.94 -7.28
N THR A 187 -29.73 -28.49 -7.38
CA THR A 187 -30.34 -29.24 -6.29
C THR A 187 -29.64 -30.58 -6.00
N THR A 188 -28.79 -31.04 -6.90
CA THR A 188 -27.93 -32.22 -6.70
C THR A 188 -26.75 -31.97 -5.76
N LEU A 189 -26.41 -30.71 -5.50
CA LEU A 189 -25.38 -30.29 -4.57
C LEU A 189 -25.93 -30.34 -3.13
N ASP A 190 -26.02 -31.56 -2.59
CA ASP A 190 -26.53 -31.81 -1.25
C ASP A 190 -25.72 -31.05 -0.18
N LYS A 191 -26.40 -30.28 0.66
CA LYS A 191 -25.80 -29.49 1.75
C LYS A 191 -25.66 -30.28 3.06
N THR A 192 -26.10 -31.54 3.14
CA THR A 192 -25.84 -32.38 4.31
C THR A 192 -24.35 -32.68 4.47
N ALA A 193 -23.92 -33.19 5.63
CA ALA A 193 -22.54 -33.63 5.84
C ALA A 193 -22.04 -34.58 4.74
N ALA A 194 -22.87 -35.54 4.30
CA ALA A 194 -22.50 -36.49 3.25
C ALA A 194 -22.27 -35.78 1.90
N GLY A 195 -23.14 -34.84 1.55
CA GLY A 195 -22.99 -34.03 0.34
C GLY A 195 -21.80 -33.08 0.42
N GLN A 196 -21.55 -32.43 1.56
CA GLN A 196 -20.40 -31.56 1.75
C GLN A 196 -19.07 -32.32 1.65
N ILE A 197 -18.96 -33.50 2.27
CA ILE A 197 -17.77 -34.37 2.15
C ILE A 197 -17.51 -34.75 0.69
N GLU A 198 -18.57 -35.09 -0.05
CA GLU A 198 -18.49 -35.49 -1.45
C GLU A 198 -18.04 -34.33 -2.36
N TRP A 199 -18.67 -33.17 -2.23
CA TRP A 199 -18.61 -32.13 -3.25
C TRP A 199 -17.59 -31.01 -2.98
N GLN A 200 -17.36 -30.63 -1.72
CA GLN A 200 -16.51 -29.46 -1.45
C GLN A 200 -15.06 -29.70 -1.90
N GLY A 201 -14.48 -28.67 -2.48
CA GLY A 201 -13.14 -28.63 -3.05
C GLY A 201 -13.05 -29.16 -4.48
N ARG A 202 -14.07 -29.83 -5.03
CA ARG A 202 -13.99 -30.41 -6.38
C ARG A 202 -13.98 -29.32 -7.45
N ILE A 203 -13.34 -29.59 -8.58
CA ILE A 203 -13.58 -28.84 -9.81
C ILE A 203 -14.83 -29.39 -10.50
N VAL A 204 -15.76 -28.51 -10.85
CA VAL A 204 -17.06 -28.88 -11.44
C VAL A 204 -17.31 -28.07 -12.70
N ARG A 205 -18.01 -28.68 -13.67
CA ARG A 205 -18.62 -27.98 -14.82
C ARG A 205 -20.10 -27.76 -14.53
N LEU A 206 -20.49 -26.52 -14.25
CA LEU A 206 -21.87 -26.11 -14.15
C LEU A 206 -22.42 -25.88 -15.55
N GLN A 207 -23.36 -26.71 -15.98
CA GLN A 207 -23.83 -26.74 -17.36
C GLN A 207 -25.01 -25.81 -17.60
N ASN A 208 -25.00 -25.11 -18.74
CA ASN A 208 -26.10 -24.28 -19.24
C ASN A 208 -26.62 -23.30 -18.19
N VAL A 209 -25.70 -22.51 -17.66
CA VAL A 209 -25.90 -21.50 -16.63
C VAL A 209 -25.87 -20.10 -17.21
N HIS A 210 -26.42 -19.13 -16.48
CA HIS A 210 -26.34 -17.71 -16.82
C HIS A 210 -26.20 -16.85 -15.56
N PHE A 211 -25.57 -15.69 -15.67
CA PHE A 211 -25.54 -14.71 -14.58
C PHE A 211 -26.88 -13.98 -14.49
N LYS A 212 -27.44 -13.86 -13.28
CA LYS A 212 -28.75 -13.24 -13.04
C LYS A 212 -28.82 -11.76 -13.48
N ASP A 213 -27.71 -11.04 -13.31
CA ASP A 213 -27.61 -9.59 -13.58
C ASP A 213 -26.70 -9.27 -14.78
N ALA A 214 -26.52 -10.21 -15.72
CA ALA A 214 -25.64 -10.02 -16.89
C ALA A 214 -26.04 -8.84 -17.79
N ASP A 215 -27.32 -8.49 -17.83
CA ASP A 215 -27.85 -7.39 -18.67
C ASP A 215 -27.56 -6.00 -18.11
N GLN A 216 -26.99 -5.90 -16.90
CA GLN A 216 -26.63 -4.63 -16.27
C GLN A 216 -25.20 -4.17 -16.60
N ASP A 217 -24.54 -4.81 -17.58
CA ASP A 217 -23.16 -4.54 -18.00
C ASP A 217 -22.17 -4.56 -16.81
N LEU A 218 -22.41 -5.46 -15.86
CA LEU A 218 -21.54 -5.69 -14.71
C LEU A 218 -20.31 -6.50 -15.09
N ASN A 219 -19.23 -6.32 -14.33
CA ASN A 219 -18.02 -7.15 -14.39
C ASN A 219 -18.05 -8.25 -13.33
N PHE A 220 -17.07 -9.16 -13.36
CA PHE A 220 -16.89 -10.17 -12.30
C PHE A 220 -16.71 -9.55 -10.91
N THR A 221 -16.14 -8.35 -10.82
CA THR A 221 -16.06 -7.58 -9.57
C THR A 221 -16.49 -6.13 -9.76
N ASP A 222 -16.69 -5.43 -8.64
CA ASP A 222 -17.03 -4.01 -8.64
C ASP A 222 -15.79 -3.10 -8.63
N GLY A 223 -14.57 -3.67 -8.58
CA GLY A 223 -13.31 -2.92 -8.67
C GLY A 223 -12.09 -3.64 -8.12
N TYR A 224 -10.93 -3.02 -8.25
CA TYR A 224 -9.67 -3.51 -7.68
C TYR A 224 -9.75 -3.59 -6.15
N LYS A 225 -9.27 -4.71 -5.59
CA LYS A 225 -9.35 -5.09 -4.16
C LYS A 225 -10.78 -5.19 -3.59
N ILE A 226 -11.81 -5.12 -4.42
CA ILE A 226 -13.21 -5.34 -4.02
C ILE A 226 -13.58 -6.78 -4.35
N ASN A 227 -13.71 -7.62 -3.32
CA ASN A 227 -14.24 -8.97 -3.48
C ASN A 227 -15.73 -8.90 -3.73
N THR A 228 -16.20 -9.51 -4.82
CA THR A 228 -17.59 -9.44 -5.24
C THR A 228 -18.18 -10.84 -5.42
N ASN A 229 -19.44 -10.97 -5.02
CA ASN A 229 -20.24 -12.16 -5.26
C ASN A 229 -21.23 -11.85 -6.38
N ARG A 230 -21.29 -12.74 -7.39
CA ARG A 230 -22.28 -12.69 -8.48
C ARG A 230 -23.19 -13.91 -8.40
N THR A 231 -24.47 -13.72 -8.69
CA THR A 231 -25.44 -14.82 -8.68
C THR A 231 -25.47 -15.50 -10.05
N LEU A 232 -25.20 -16.80 -10.06
CA LEU A 232 -25.29 -17.66 -11.22
C LEU A 232 -26.52 -18.56 -11.09
N CYS A 233 -27.29 -18.68 -12.17
CA CYS A 233 -28.51 -19.45 -12.21
C CYS A 233 -28.34 -20.68 -13.12
N ASP A 234 -28.83 -21.84 -12.70
CA ASP A 234 -29.04 -22.97 -13.60
C ASP A 234 -30.29 -22.77 -14.48
N ALA A 235 -30.54 -23.73 -15.38
CA ALA A 235 -31.68 -23.68 -16.30
C ALA A 235 -33.05 -23.70 -15.60
N ALA A 236 -33.13 -24.18 -14.36
CA ALA A 236 -34.35 -24.22 -13.56
C ALA A 236 -34.52 -22.95 -12.71
N GLY A 237 -33.52 -22.05 -12.69
CA GLY A 237 -33.50 -20.84 -11.90
C GLY A 237 -33.03 -21.04 -10.45
N ASN A 238 -32.41 -22.18 -10.13
CA ASN A 238 -31.73 -22.34 -8.85
C ASN A 238 -30.42 -21.53 -8.88
N GLU A 239 -30.04 -20.98 -7.73
CA GLU A 239 -28.94 -20.02 -7.63
C GLU A 239 -27.73 -20.63 -6.93
N ILE A 240 -26.53 -20.22 -7.37
CA ILE A 240 -25.26 -20.46 -6.69
C ILE A 240 -24.42 -19.18 -6.74
N THR A 241 -23.60 -18.95 -5.71
CA THR A 241 -22.70 -17.80 -5.67
C THR A 241 -21.44 -18.07 -6.49
N VAL A 242 -21.08 -17.17 -7.39
CA VAL A 242 -19.73 -17.09 -7.97
C VAL A 242 -18.97 -15.99 -7.24
N ARG A 243 -17.94 -16.38 -6.49
CA ARG A 243 -17.10 -15.45 -5.73
C ARG A 243 -15.85 -15.12 -6.53
N THR A 244 -15.60 -13.82 -6.72
CA THR A 244 -14.39 -13.33 -7.39
C THR A 244 -13.63 -12.34 -6.50
N SER A 245 -12.32 -12.56 -6.38
CA SER A 245 -11.37 -11.69 -5.71
C SER A 245 -11.22 -10.37 -6.46
N GLY A 246 -11.14 -9.26 -5.73
CA GLY A 246 -10.77 -7.97 -6.31
C GLY A 246 -9.31 -7.90 -6.80
N TYR A 247 -8.51 -8.93 -6.52
CA TYR A 247 -7.16 -9.11 -7.06
C TYR A 247 -7.14 -10.02 -8.30
N ALA A 248 -8.29 -10.55 -8.73
CA ALA A 248 -8.35 -11.41 -9.90
C ALA A 248 -7.90 -10.67 -11.15
N ASN A 249 -7.15 -11.36 -12.01
CA ASN A 249 -6.67 -10.76 -13.24
C ASN A 249 -7.79 -10.53 -14.28
N PHE A 250 -8.97 -11.06 -14.02
CA PHE A 250 -10.17 -10.92 -14.84
C PHE A 250 -11.29 -10.12 -14.14
N ARG A 251 -10.98 -9.41 -13.06
CA ARG A 251 -11.98 -8.72 -12.22
C ARG A 251 -12.83 -7.71 -13.01
N ASN A 252 -12.27 -7.15 -14.08
CA ASN A 252 -12.89 -6.16 -14.98
C ASN A 252 -13.49 -6.79 -16.25
N VAL A 253 -13.45 -8.12 -16.37
CA VAL A 253 -14.11 -8.81 -17.48
C VAL A 253 -15.63 -8.73 -17.27
N ALA A 254 -16.34 -8.31 -18.32
CA ALA A 254 -17.78 -8.25 -18.32
C ALA A 254 -18.38 -9.64 -18.09
N LEU A 255 -19.49 -9.69 -17.35
CA LEU A 255 -20.22 -10.93 -17.17
C LEU A 255 -20.73 -11.43 -18.54
N PRO A 256 -20.53 -12.71 -18.89
CA PRO A 256 -21.12 -13.30 -20.07
C PRO A 256 -22.63 -13.11 -20.10
N LYS A 257 -23.14 -12.67 -21.25
CA LYS A 257 -24.58 -12.65 -21.55
C LYS A 257 -25.00 -14.00 -22.14
N GLY A 258 -26.21 -14.43 -21.82
CA GLY A 258 -26.77 -15.71 -22.30
C GLY A 258 -26.30 -16.93 -21.51
N ASN A 259 -26.57 -18.12 -22.05
CA ASN A 259 -26.21 -19.38 -21.41
C ASN A 259 -24.83 -19.87 -21.86
N PHE A 260 -24.06 -20.40 -20.92
CA PHE A 260 -22.72 -20.96 -21.12
C PHE A 260 -22.47 -22.06 -20.09
N ASP A 261 -21.32 -22.74 -20.18
CA ASP A 261 -20.87 -23.70 -19.17
C ASP A 261 -19.77 -23.04 -18.32
N LEU A 262 -19.84 -23.17 -16.99
CA LEU A 262 -18.85 -22.62 -16.05
C LEU A 262 -18.06 -23.74 -15.39
N VAL A 263 -16.74 -23.77 -15.58
CA VAL A 263 -15.82 -24.66 -14.89
C VAL A 263 -15.13 -23.93 -13.74
N GLY A 264 -15.27 -24.43 -12.51
CA GLY A 264 -14.69 -23.78 -11.34
C GLY A 264 -14.58 -24.69 -10.12
N LEU A 265 -13.91 -24.19 -9.08
CA LEU A 265 -13.72 -24.87 -7.80
C LEU A 265 -14.92 -24.65 -6.90
N LEU A 266 -15.60 -25.73 -6.52
CA LEU A 266 -16.77 -25.70 -5.65
C LEU A 266 -16.34 -25.62 -4.19
N GLY A 267 -16.53 -24.47 -3.55
CA GLY A 267 -16.32 -24.25 -2.13
C GLY A 267 -17.63 -24.20 -1.34
N PHE A 268 -17.52 -24.17 -0.02
CA PHE A 268 -18.63 -23.99 0.91
C PHE A 268 -18.32 -22.81 1.83
N TYR A 269 -19.28 -21.96 2.15
CA TYR A 269 -19.06 -20.83 3.07
C TYR A 269 -20.32 -20.49 3.85
N GLY A 270 -20.20 -20.47 5.17
CA GLY A 270 -21.34 -20.35 6.08
C GLY A 270 -22.23 -21.59 5.96
N ASP A 271 -23.32 -21.46 5.22
CA ASP A 271 -24.35 -22.47 5.01
C ASP A 271 -24.67 -22.74 3.53
N ASP A 272 -23.88 -22.19 2.60
CA ASP A 272 -24.14 -22.33 1.16
C ASP A 272 -22.91 -22.66 0.31
N TRP A 273 -23.20 -23.18 -0.88
CA TRP A 273 -22.23 -23.44 -1.94
C TRP A 273 -21.79 -22.13 -2.62
N GLN A 274 -20.51 -22.05 -2.93
CA GLN A 274 -19.95 -21.01 -3.78
C GLN A 274 -18.96 -21.60 -4.76
N VAL A 275 -18.74 -20.93 -5.90
CA VAL A 275 -17.79 -21.34 -6.92
C VAL A 275 -16.76 -20.24 -7.13
N MET A 276 -15.49 -20.63 -7.26
CA MET A 276 -14.39 -19.74 -7.61
C MET A 276 -13.75 -20.22 -8.91
N LEU A 277 -13.55 -19.31 -9.86
CA LEU A 277 -12.84 -19.57 -11.10
C LEU A 277 -11.33 -19.54 -10.87
N ASN A 278 -10.56 -20.38 -11.57
CA ASN A 278 -9.11 -20.17 -11.66
C ASN A 278 -8.82 -18.91 -12.50
N ASP A 279 -9.50 -18.79 -13.63
CA ASP A 279 -9.39 -17.74 -14.65
C ASP A 279 -10.62 -17.79 -15.57
N THR A 280 -10.64 -16.95 -16.60
CA THR A 280 -11.74 -16.88 -17.58
C THR A 280 -11.81 -18.07 -18.54
N ASP A 281 -10.79 -18.93 -18.62
CA ASP A 281 -10.85 -20.12 -19.49
C ASP A 281 -11.90 -21.12 -18.98
N GLY A 282 -12.30 -21.00 -17.71
CA GLY A 282 -13.45 -21.71 -17.14
C GLY A 282 -14.80 -21.29 -17.73
N LEU A 283 -14.88 -20.27 -18.57
CA LEU A 283 -16.11 -19.82 -19.24
C LEU A 283 -16.25 -20.48 -20.61
N GLU A 284 -16.78 -21.70 -20.63
CA GLU A 284 -16.90 -22.51 -21.85
C GLU A 284 -18.16 -22.11 -22.65
N GLY A 285 -18.02 -21.90 -23.96
CA GLY A 285 -19.15 -21.60 -24.85
C GLY A 285 -19.64 -20.15 -24.81
N VAL A 286 -18.93 -19.25 -24.15
CA VAL A 286 -19.21 -17.80 -24.18
C VAL A 286 -18.80 -17.19 -25.52
N THR A 287 -19.61 -16.25 -26.03
CA THR A 287 -19.22 -15.38 -27.14
C THR A 287 -19.33 -13.93 -26.70
N TYR A 288 -18.19 -13.24 -26.55
CA TYR A 288 -18.14 -11.82 -26.23
C TYR A 288 -18.30 -10.95 -27.49
N GLU A 289 -18.71 -9.70 -27.32
CA GLU A 289 -18.72 -8.72 -28.41
C GLU A 289 -17.31 -8.48 -28.97
N LYS A 290 -17.22 -8.25 -30.28
CA LYS A 290 -15.95 -8.08 -30.98
C LYS A 290 -15.28 -6.76 -30.59
N GLY A 291 -13.95 -6.77 -30.44
CA GLY A 291 -13.17 -5.62 -29.98
C GLY A 291 -13.03 -5.52 -28.46
N THR A 292 -13.60 -6.47 -27.71
CA THR A 292 -13.34 -6.62 -26.27
C THR A 292 -12.04 -7.39 -26.03
N LEU A 293 -11.47 -7.32 -24.82
CA LEU A 293 -10.26 -8.09 -24.49
C LEU A 293 -10.43 -9.60 -24.68
N MET A 294 -11.64 -10.09 -24.39
CA MET A 294 -12.00 -11.51 -24.50
C MET A 294 -12.35 -11.93 -25.93
N ASN A 295 -12.66 -10.99 -26.82
CA ASN A 295 -12.86 -11.24 -28.24
C ASN A 295 -12.28 -10.08 -29.07
N PRO A 296 -10.95 -9.97 -29.15
CA PRO A 296 -10.28 -8.89 -29.87
C PRO A 296 -10.51 -9.02 -31.38
N TYR A 297 -10.35 -7.92 -32.11
CA TYR A 297 -10.19 -7.96 -33.57
C TYR A 297 -8.92 -8.73 -33.92
N THR A 298 -8.98 -9.60 -34.93
CA THR A 298 -7.77 -10.09 -35.57
C THR A 298 -7.19 -9.00 -36.48
N VAL A 299 -5.89 -9.08 -36.78
CA VAL A 299 -5.26 -8.17 -37.76
C VAL A 299 -6.03 -8.12 -39.09
N GLU A 300 -6.52 -9.25 -39.58
CA GLU A 300 -7.30 -9.31 -40.83
C GLU A 300 -8.64 -8.56 -40.72
N GLU A 301 -9.37 -8.74 -39.61
CA GLU A 301 -10.64 -8.04 -39.39
C GLU A 301 -10.43 -6.53 -39.24
N ALA A 302 -9.39 -6.12 -38.52
CA ALA A 302 -9.03 -4.71 -38.38
C ALA A 302 -8.68 -4.06 -39.73
N LEU A 303 -7.86 -4.72 -40.55
CA LEU A 303 -7.56 -4.26 -41.91
C LEU A 303 -8.80 -4.18 -42.81
N ASN A 304 -9.72 -5.13 -42.69
CA ASN A 304 -10.98 -5.11 -43.43
C ASN A 304 -11.88 -3.92 -43.02
N ILE A 305 -11.85 -3.54 -41.73
CA ILE A 305 -12.57 -2.37 -41.22
C ILE A 305 -11.93 -1.09 -41.76
N GLU A 306 -10.61 -0.93 -41.65
CA GLU A 306 -9.90 0.27 -42.12
C GLU A 306 -10.03 0.50 -43.63
N ASN A 307 -10.03 -0.59 -44.40
CA ASN A 307 -10.16 -0.52 -45.86
C ASN A 307 -11.61 -0.44 -46.35
N ALA A 308 -12.60 -0.45 -45.44
CA ALA A 308 -14.00 -0.33 -45.82
C ALA A 308 -14.31 1.08 -46.36
N ALA A 309 -15.06 1.13 -47.47
CA ALA A 309 -15.46 2.40 -48.05
C ALA A 309 -16.30 3.24 -47.07
N GLY A 310 -15.83 4.45 -46.76
CA GLY A 310 -16.52 5.36 -45.83
C GLY A 310 -16.17 5.13 -44.35
N TYR A 311 -15.15 4.32 -44.05
CA TYR A 311 -14.54 4.29 -42.72
C TYR A 311 -14.02 5.68 -42.32
N GLY A 312 -14.15 6.04 -41.05
CA GLY A 312 -13.87 7.39 -40.53
C GLY A 312 -13.16 7.39 -39.19
N ASP A 313 -12.25 6.43 -38.97
CA ASP A 313 -11.38 6.33 -37.79
C ASP A 313 -12.13 6.33 -36.45
N ASN A 314 -13.28 5.65 -36.40
CA ASN A 314 -14.22 5.68 -35.28
C ASN A 314 -14.44 4.32 -34.61
N VAL A 315 -13.69 3.29 -35.00
CA VAL A 315 -13.75 1.96 -34.37
C VAL A 315 -12.55 1.81 -33.45
N SER A 316 -12.83 1.61 -32.16
CA SER A 316 -11.80 1.38 -31.14
C SER A 316 -12.06 0.06 -30.42
N GLY A 317 -10.99 -0.60 -29.99
CA GLY A 317 -11.07 -1.87 -29.29
C GLY A 317 -9.73 -2.56 -29.19
N TRP A 318 -9.76 -3.78 -28.65
CA TRP A 318 -8.61 -4.67 -28.60
C TRP A 318 -8.39 -5.33 -29.95
N THR A 319 -7.13 -5.38 -30.39
CA THR A 319 -6.67 -6.08 -31.58
C THR A 319 -5.57 -7.07 -31.20
N GLU A 320 -5.62 -8.29 -31.73
CA GLU A 320 -4.67 -9.36 -31.48
C GLU A 320 -3.85 -9.69 -32.74
N GLY A 321 -2.54 -9.85 -32.56
CA GLY A 321 -1.60 -10.25 -33.61
C GLY A 321 -0.26 -10.71 -33.03
N TYR A 322 0.69 -11.09 -33.89
CA TYR A 322 2.07 -11.43 -33.52
C TYR A 322 2.99 -10.25 -33.81
N ILE A 323 3.91 -9.94 -32.90
CA ILE A 323 4.92 -8.89 -33.08
C ILE A 323 5.90 -9.37 -34.15
N VAL A 324 5.97 -8.67 -35.29
CA VAL A 324 6.78 -9.10 -36.46
C VAL A 324 7.92 -8.15 -36.80
N GLY A 325 7.94 -6.93 -36.22
CA GLY A 325 8.99 -5.95 -36.44
C GLY A 325 8.64 -4.57 -35.88
N CYS A 326 9.41 -3.56 -36.30
CA CYS A 326 9.12 -2.14 -36.09
C CYS A 326 9.47 -1.35 -37.36
N LEU A 327 9.16 -0.06 -37.40
CA LEU A 327 9.58 0.82 -38.50
C LEU A 327 11.13 0.86 -38.58
N ALA A 328 11.68 0.82 -39.80
CA ALA A 328 13.13 0.95 -40.01
C ALA A 328 13.62 2.39 -39.74
N PRO A 329 14.91 2.60 -39.39
CA PRO A 329 15.46 3.94 -39.18
C PRO A 329 15.27 4.87 -40.39
N GLU A 330 15.01 6.15 -40.12
CA GLU A 330 14.81 7.22 -41.11
C GLU A 330 13.58 7.06 -42.05
N VAL A 331 12.76 6.03 -41.84
CA VAL A 331 11.48 5.87 -42.56
C VAL A 331 10.39 6.70 -41.89
N SER A 332 9.68 7.50 -42.68
CA SER A 332 8.49 8.26 -42.22
C SER A 332 7.19 7.81 -42.88
N THR A 333 7.25 6.92 -43.88
CA THR A 333 6.10 6.35 -44.58
C THR A 333 6.51 5.00 -45.17
N VAL A 334 5.75 3.96 -44.86
CA VAL A 334 5.92 2.59 -45.34
C VAL A 334 5.32 2.47 -46.74
N THR A 335 6.17 2.11 -47.70
CA THR A 335 5.80 1.91 -49.11
C THR A 335 6.24 0.54 -49.64
N THR A 336 7.23 -0.08 -49.00
CA THR A 336 7.79 -1.38 -49.34
C THR A 336 8.00 -2.22 -48.09
N ASN A 337 8.15 -3.54 -48.26
CA ASN A 337 8.45 -4.41 -47.12
C ASN A 337 9.78 -4.06 -46.45
N ASP A 338 10.76 -3.50 -47.18
CA ASP A 338 12.08 -3.14 -46.63
C ASP A 338 12.03 -1.94 -45.68
N ASP A 339 10.89 -1.21 -45.64
CA ASP A 339 10.68 -0.07 -44.73
C ASP A 339 10.37 -0.52 -43.28
N ILE A 340 10.23 -1.83 -43.04
CA ILE A 340 10.04 -2.44 -41.73
C ILE A 340 11.28 -3.25 -41.36
N ALA A 341 11.79 -3.07 -40.14
CA ALA A 341 12.85 -3.88 -39.56
C ALA A 341 12.29 -5.20 -39.01
N TRP A 342 12.49 -6.28 -39.76
CA TRP A 342 11.86 -7.59 -39.52
C TRP A 342 12.68 -8.59 -38.71
N ASP A 343 14.00 -8.39 -38.60
CA ASP A 343 14.96 -9.50 -38.45
C ASP A 343 15.74 -9.54 -37.12
N GLY A 344 15.50 -8.61 -36.20
CA GLY A 344 16.32 -8.53 -34.98
C GLY A 344 17.23 -7.33 -34.91
N THR A 345 17.43 -6.62 -36.02
CA THR A 345 18.51 -5.64 -36.16
C THR A 345 17.94 -4.26 -36.47
N ASP A 346 18.60 -3.21 -35.94
CA ASP A 346 18.27 -1.80 -36.18
C ASP A 346 16.85 -1.35 -35.74
N TYR A 347 16.39 -1.89 -34.61
CA TYR A 347 15.08 -1.55 -34.06
C TYR A 347 14.96 -0.09 -33.60
N LEU A 348 13.77 0.48 -33.80
CA LEU A 348 13.35 1.72 -33.17
C LEU A 348 12.56 1.44 -31.90
N GLY A 349 12.82 2.22 -30.85
CA GLY A 349 12.08 2.16 -29.59
C GLY A 349 10.71 2.85 -29.64
N THR A 350 10.20 3.19 -30.82
CA THR A 350 9.07 4.12 -30.99
C THR A 350 7.87 3.53 -31.74
N THR A 351 8.01 2.38 -32.40
CA THR A 351 6.91 1.74 -33.14
C THR A 351 6.94 0.23 -32.99
N LEU A 352 5.81 -0.42 -33.25
CA LEU A 352 5.70 -1.86 -33.44
C LEU A 352 4.79 -2.20 -34.62
N VAL A 353 5.05 -3.36 -35.21
CA VAL A 353 4.25 -3.95 -36.28
C VAL A 353 3.73 -5.30 -35.81
N ILE A 354 2.42 -5.52 -35.97
CA ILE A 354 1.76 -6.80 -35.72
C ILE A 354 1.15 -7.40 -36.98
N ALA A 355 1.10 -8.73 -37.04
CA ALA A 355 0.55 -9.48 -38.16
C ALA A 355 -0.21 -10.75 -37.73
N PRO A 356 -0.98 -11.42 -38.62
CA PRO A 356 -1.74 -12.63 -38.27
C PRO A 356 -0.89 -13.82 -37.81
N THR A 357 0.38 -13.89 -38.23
CA THR A 357 1.33 -14.95 -37.85
C THR A 357 2.72 -14.37 -37.62
N ALA A 358 3.54 -15.03 -36.79
CA ALA A 358 4.90 -14.59 -36.47
C ALA A 358 5.84 -14.51 -37.69
N ASP A 359 5.54 -15.27 -38.76
CA ASP A 359 6.36 -15.33 -39.98
C ASP A 359 5.88 -14.38 -41.09
N THR A 360 4.80 -13.61 -40.86
CA THR A 360 4.27 -12.68 -41.87
C THR A 360 5.23 -11.49 -42.08
N LYS A 361 5.66 -11.28 -43.32
CA LYS A 361 6.58 -10.18 -43.74
C LYS A 361 6.02 -9.34 -44.91
N ASP A 362 4.69 -9.29 -45.03
CA ASP A 362 3.98 -8.54 -46.06
C ASP A 362 3.21 -7.38 -45.41
N ILE A 363 3.59 -6.15 -45.72
CA ILE A 363 3.01 -4.94 -45.14
C ILE A 363 1.50 -4.82 -45.40
N ALA A 364 0.96 -5.47 -46.45
CA ALA A 364 -0.48 -5.48 -46.72
C ALA A 364 -1.28 -6.26 -45.67
N ASN A 365 -0.62 -7.11 -44.88
CA ASN A 365 -1.22 -7.94 -43.84
C ASN A 365 -0.74 -7.52 -42.44
N CYS A 366 -0.29 -6.28 -42.28
CA CYS A 366 0.26 -5.78 -41.03
C CYS A 366 -0.50 -4.55 -40.53
N LEU A 367 -0.50 -4.37 -39.21
CA LEU A 367 -0.87 -3.12 -38.55
C LEU A 367 0.36 -2.53 -37.88
N ILE A 368 0.59 -1.25 -38.07
CA ILE A 368 1.66 -0.49 -37.39
C ILE A 368 1.06 0.47 -36.36
N PHE A 369 1.78 0.68 -35.27
CA PHE A 369 1.40 1.66 -34.27
C PHE A 369 2.59 2.25 -33.53
N ASP A 370 2.38 3.45 -33.00
CA ASP A 370 3.33 4.15 -32.15
C ASP A 370 3.37 3.55 -30.73
N LEU A 371 4.56 3.56 -30.14
CA LEU A 371 4.77 3.34 -28.72
C LEU A 371 4.84 4.71 -28.04
N PRO A 372 3.82 5.13 -27.27
CA PRO A 372 3.82 6.44 -26.63
C PRO A 372 5.06 6.61 -25.75
N GLN A 373 5.75 7.74 -25.89
CA GLN A 373 7.03 7.97 -25.20
C GLN A 373 6.84 7.95 -23.67
N GLY A 374 7.69 7.19 -22.97
CA GLY A 374 7.64 7.04 -21.51
C GLY A 374 6.52 6.14 -20.99
N SER A 375 5.73 5.53 -21.88
CA SER A 375 4.66 4.62 -21.49
C SER A 375 5.17 3.24 -21.07
N GLU A 376 4.36 2.49 -20.32
CA GLU A 376 4.65 1.10 -19.99
C GLU A 376 4.71 0.22 -21.24
N LEU A 377 3.84 0.48 -22.22
CA LEU A 377 3.87 -0.19 -23.50
C LEU A 377 5.23 0.01 -24.18
N GLN A 378 5.75 1.24 -24.21
CA GLN A 378 7.08 1.47 -24.76
C GLN A 378 8.13 0.68 -23.97
N ALA A 379 8.18 0.83 -22.65
CA ALA A 379 9.18 0.17 -21.81
C ALA A 379 9.19 -1.37 -21.95
N LYS A 380 8.01 -1.99 -22.04
CA LYS A 380 7.87 -3.46 -22.04
C LYS A 380 7.81 -4.09 -23.43
N ALA A 381 7.36 -3.36 -24.45
CA ALA A 381 7.10 -3.92 -25.78
C ALA A 381 8.18 -3.61 -26.81
N ASN A 382 8.91 -2.49 -26.67
CA ASN A 382 9.84 -2.04 -27.70
C ASN A 382 10.91 -3.11 -28.01
N LEU A 383 11.17 -3.36 -29.30
CA LEU A 383 12.11 -4.41 -29.71
C LEU A 383 13.59 -4.04 -29.50
N MET A 384 13.90 -2.75 -29.35
CA MET A 384 15.27 -2.27 -29.11
C MET A 384 15.81 -2.79 -27.76
N GLU A 385 15.00 -2.71 -26.71
CA GLU A 385 15.35 -3.17 -25.37
C GLU A 385 14.80 -4.57 -25.07
N ASN A 386 13.73 -4.98 -25.76
CA ASN A 386 13.03 -6.24 -25.54
C ASN A 386 12.98 -7.12 -26.80
N ALA A 387 14.13 -7.36 -27.44
CA ALA A 387 14.23 -8.14 -28.68
C ALA A 387 13.59 -9.54 -28.59
N GLY A 388 13.53 -10.13 -27.38
CA GLY A 388 12.85 -11.40 -27.13
C GLY A 388 11.33 -11.38 -27.32
N ASN A 389 10.73 -10.20 -27.55
CA ASN A 389 9.31 -10.08 -27.88
C ASN A 389 9.01 -10.34 -29.36
N LEU A 390 10.01 -10.38 -30.24
CA LEU A 390 9.80 -10.73 -31.63
C LEU A 390 9.17 -12.13 -31.75
N GLY A 391 8.09 -12.22 -32.53
CA GLY A 391 7.33 -13.46 -32.75
C GLY A 391 6.35 -13.81 -31.63
N LYS A 392 6.31 -13.05 -30.53
CA LYS A 392 5.30 -13.24 -29.48
C LYS A 392 3.93 -12.75 -29.90
N LYS A 393 2.89 -13.40 -29.38
CA LYS A 393 1.52 -12.88 -29.50
C LYS A 393 1.37 -11.60 -28.66
N MET A 394 0.56 -10.66 -29.14
CA MET A 394 0.17 -9.48 -28.38
C MET A 394 -1.30 -9.11 -28.60
N LYS A 395 -1.89 -8.48 -27.60
CA LYS A 395 -3.17 -7.75 -27.70
C LYS A 395 -2.88 -6.27 -27.44
N ILE A 396 -3.52 -5.38 -28.19
CA ILE A 396 -3.34 -3.93 -28.05
C ILE A 396 -4.67 -3.22 -28.19
N LYS A 397 -4.94 -2.26 -27.31
CA LYS A 397 -6.16 -1.45 -27.29
C LYS A 397 -5.88 -0.08 -27.92
N GLY A 398 -6.65 0.27 -28.94
CA GLY A 398 -6.57 1.57 -29.58
C GLY A 398 -7.69 1.78 -30.60
N THR A 399 -7.57 2.82 -31.41
CA THR A 399 -8.46 3.13 -32.53
C THR A 399 -7.84 2.59 -33.82
N LEU A 400 -8.60 1.82 -34.58
CA LEU A 400 -8.18 1.35 -35.90
C LEU A 400 -8.06 2.55 -36.84
N MET A 401 -6.90 2.77 -37.46
CA MET A 401 -6.68 3.87 -38.39
C MET A 401 -5.35 3.70 -39.14
N HIS A 402 -5.28 4.14 -40.39
CA HIS A 402 -4.03 4.09 -41.14
C HIS A 402 -2.93 4.91 -40.44
N GLN A 403 -1.76 4.31 -40.34
CA GLN A 403 -0.54 4.96 -39.87
C GLN A 403 0.62 4.65 -40.80
N TYR A 404 1.51 5.63 -40.97
CA TYR A 404 2.69 5.48 -41.82
C TYR A 404 2.39 4.99 -43.25
N GLY A 405 1.17 5.17 -43.77
CA GLY A 405 0.78 4.74 -45.12
C GLY A 405 0.27 3.30 -45.25
N ILE A 406 0.23 2.53 -44.17
CA ILE A 406 -0.40 1.20 -44.11
C ILE A 406 -1.48 1.17 -43.01
N GLY A 407 -2.14 0.03 -42.82
CA GLY A 407 -3.11 -0.11 -41.73
C GLY A 407 -2.45 0.06 -40.36
N GLY A 408 -3.18 0.53 -39.36
CA GLY A 408 -2.57 0.86 -38.08
C GLY A 408 -3.51 1.03 -36.89
N ILE A 409 -2.93 1.27 -35.72
CA ILE A 409 -3.68 1.43 -34.48
C ILE A 409 -3.22 2.72 -33.79
N GLY A 410 -4.07 3.73 -33.78
CA GLY A 410 -3.82 5.03 -33.15
C GLY A 410 -4.52 5.19 -31.80
N ASN A 411 -4.37 6.38 -31.21
CA ASN A 411 -4.94 6.73 -29.90
C ASN A 411 -4.63 5.69 -28.80
N ILE A 412 -3.42 5.14 -28.84
CA ILE A 412 -2.95 4.18 -27.84
C ILE A 412 -2.54 4.93 -26.58
N ILE A 413 -3.08 4.51 -25.43
CA ILE A 413 -2.75 5.10 -24.13
C ILE A 413 -1.37 4.62 -23.66
N GLY A 414 -1.10 3.32 -23.77
CA GLY A 414 0.19 2.71 -23.44
C GLY A 414 0.39 2.38 -21.96
N ASP A 415 -0.66 2.45 -21.14
CA ASP A 415 -0.67 1.95 -19.76
C ASP A 415 -0.71 0.41 -19.69
N ALA A 416 -0.50 -0.16 -18.50
CA ALA A 416 -0.52 -1.60 -18.25
C ALA A 416 -1.84 -2.30 -18.67
N ASP A 417 -2.96 -1.57 -18.72
CA ASP A 417 -4.28 -2.08 -19.06
C ASP A 417 -4.61 -1.96 -20.56
N SER A 418 -3.70 -1.39 -21.36
CA SER A 418 -3.90 -1.13 -22.78
C SER A 418 -3.22 -2.13 -23.70
N PHE A 419 -2.40 -3.06 -23.19
CA PHE A 419 -1.71 -4.06 -23.99
C PHE A 419 -1.41 -5.33 -23.21
N TRP A 420 -1.23 -6.44 -23.93
CA TRP A 420 -0.73 -7.70 -23.41
C TRP A 420 0.29 -8.29 -24.36
N ILE A 421 1.34 -8.91 -23.85
CA ILE A 421 2.31 -9.66 -24.65
C ILE A 421 2.44 -11.05 -24.04
N GLU A 422 2.59 -12.06 -24.90
CA GLU A 422 2.78 -13.44 -24.49
C GLU A 422 3.86 -13.57 -23.39
N GLY A 423 3.47 -14.19 -22.28
CA GLY A 423 4.31 -14.30 -21.08
C GLY A 423 4.09 -13.21 -20.03
N MET A 424 3.30 -12.17 -20.33
CA MET A 424 2.75 -11.24 -19.33
C MET A 424 1.42 -11.76 -18.78
N ASP A 425 0.96 -11.19 -17.68
CA ASP A 425 -0.40 -11.40 -17.19
C ASP A 425 -1.38 -10.52 -17.97
N GLU A 426 -2.58 -11.04 -18.26
CA GLU A 426 -3.54 -10.35 -19.11
C GLU A 426 -4.11 -9.07 -18.45
N PRO A 427 -4.40 -8.02 -19.25
CA PRO A 427 -4.78 -6.69 -18.80
C PRO A 427 -6.23 -6.71 -18.33
N GLY A 428 -6.67 -5.75 -17.51
CA GLY A 428 -7.88 -5.97 -16.71
C GLY A 428 -7.61 -6.86 -15.50
N GLY A 429 -6.33 -7.14 -15.26
CA GLY A 429 -5.76 -7.84 -14.14
C GLY A 429 -4.87 -6.99 -13.27
N GLY A 430 -5.54 -6.21 -12.45
CA GLY A 430 -5.30 -6.06 -11.03
C GLY A 430 -3.94 -5.51 -10.86
N ASP A 431 -3.82 -4.20 -11.10
CA ASP A 431 -2.66 -3.37 -10.83
C ASP A 431 -1.54 -4.22 -10.22
N GLU A 432 -0.50 -4.51 -11.01
CA GLU A 432 0.83 -4.69 -10.44
C GLU A 432 0.92 -3.69 -9.31
N PRO A 433 1.13 -4.16 -8.06
CA PRO A 433 0.79 -3.41 -6.87
C PRO A 433 1.28 -2.00 -7.09
N VAL A 434 0.36 -1.03 -7.13
CA VAL A 434 0.75 0.38 -7.06
C VAL A 434 1.74 0.40 -5.92
N GLN A 435 3.01 0.61 -6.28
CA GLN A 435 4.09 0.53 -5.33
C GLN A 435 3.63 1.41 -4.19
N SER A 436 3.46 0.82 -3.00
CA SER A 436 2.97 1.55 -1.84
C SER A 436 3.89 2.75 -1.69
N GLY A 437 3.43 3.92 -2.12
CA GLY A 437 4.09 5.16 -1.85
C GLY A 437 4.22 5.25 -0.34
N ASP A 438 5.35 5.74 0.15
CA ASP A 438 5.50 6.14 1.56
C ASP A 438 5.25 7.66 1.71
N GLY A 439 4.89 8.32 0.61
CA GLY A 439 4.63 9.74 0.51
C GLY A 439 5.90 10.58 0.50
N THR A 440 7.07 9.96 0.26
CA THR A 440 8.32 10.67 -0.02
C THR A 440 8.34 11.16 -1.47
N GLU A 441 9.23 12.11 -1.79
CA GLU A 441 9.38 12.62 -3.16
C GLU A 441 9.80 11.54 -4.17
N ALA A 442 10.59 10.56 -3.71
CA ALA A 442 11.04 9.44 -4.52
C ALA A 442 9.98 8.35 -4.70
N ASN A 443 9.05 8.25 -3.74
CA ASN A 443 7.99 7.24 -3.71
C ASN A 443 6.66 7.88 -3.24
N PRO A 444 6.07 8.76 -4.06
CA PRO A 444 4.87 9.52 -3.70
C PRO A 444 3.67 8.59 -3.52
N TYR A 445 2.71 8.99 -2.68
CA TYR A 445 1.41 8.31 -2.61
C TYR A 445 0.66 8.40 -3.93
N SER A 446 -0.10 7.37 -4.26
CA SER A 446 -1.10 7.42 -5.33
C SER A 446 -2.39 8.12 -4.87
N CYS A 447 -3.26 8.47 -5.82
CA CYS A 447 -4.58 9.00 -5.51
C CYS A 447 -5.42 7.97 -4.74
N ALA A 448 -5.34 6.70 -5.10
CA ALA A 448 -5.98 5.60 -4.37
C ALA A 448 -5.53 5.52 -2.91
N GLN A 449 -4.23 5.69 -2.61
CA GLN A 449 -3.74 5.70 -1.23
C GLN A 449 -4.31 6.87 -0.43
N VAL A 450 -4.41 8.07 -1.02
CA VAL A 450 -5.03 9.23 -0.35
C VAL A 450 -6.53 9.00 -0.09
N ILE A 451 -7.21 8.31 -0.99
CA ILE A 451 -8.62 7.93 -0.82
C ILE A 451 -8.77 6.90 0.30
N GLU A 452 -7.86 5.93 0.39
CA GLU A 452 -7.82 4.91 1.44
C GLU A 452 -7.51 5.50 2.83
N ILE A 453 -6.58 6.46 2.92
CA ILE A 453 -6.31 7.23 4.16
C ILE A 453 -7.59 7.89 4.67
N ASN A 454 -8.51 8.25 3.76
CA ASN A 454 -9.85 8.75 4.05
C ASN A 454 -9.84 9.86 5.13
N PRO A 455 -9.18 11.00 4.87
CA PRO A 455 -9.04 12.06 5.85
C PRO A 455 -10.41 12.57 6.34
N SER A 456 -10.62 12.51 7.65
CA SER A 456 -11.91 12.79 8.28
C SER A 456 -12.22 14.29 8.44
N SER A 457 -11.19 15.14 8.42
CA SER A 457 -11.26 16.57 8.73
C SER A 457 -10.67 17.44 7.62
N SER A 458 -11.24 18.64 7.44
CA SER A 458 -10.69 19.69 6.57
C SER A 458 -9.75 20.66 7.29
N ASP A 459 -9.61 20.52 8.61
CA ASP A 459 -8.81 21.41 9.45
C ASP A 459 -7.64 20.68 10.11
N THR A 460 -7.78 19.37 10.35
CA THR A 460 -6.75 18.51 10.92
C THR A 460 -6.28 17.54 9.85
N PRO A 461 -5.01 17.58 9.43
CA PRO A 461 -4.50 16.65 8.44
C PRO A 461 -4.38 15.24 9.01
N ALA A 462 -4.68 14.25 8.17
CA ALA A 462 -4.43 12.84 8.48
C ALA A 462 -2.92 12.57 8.45
N GLU A 463 -2.23 13.17 7.47
CA GLU A 463 -0.77 13.17 7.38
C GLU A 463 -0.28 14.52 6.86
N THR A 464 0.85 14.99 7.38
CA THR A 464 1.49 16.24 6.98
C THR A 464 2.71 15.98 6.10
N GLY A 465 2.99 16.90 5.18
CA GLY A 465 4.22 16.88 4.39
C GLY A 465 4.41 15.61 3.56
N LYS A 466 3.45 15.30 2.69
CA LYS A 466 3.47 14.11 1.82
C LYS A 466 3.42 14.50 0.35
N TRP A 467 4.15 13.74 -0.45
CA TRP A 467 4.05 13.77 -1.90
C TRP A 467 2.94 12.85 -2.39
N VAL A 468 2.09 13.35 -3.28
CA VAL A 468 1.03 12.59 -3.97
C VAL A 468 1.19 12.78 -5.47
N LYS A 469 1.09 11.69 -6.23
CA LYS A 469 1.21 11.70 -7.70
C LYS A 469 -0.12 11.26 -8.34
N GLY A 470 -0.48 11.91 -9.44
CA GLY A 470 -1.66 11.60 -10.24
C GLY A 470 -1.75 12.47 -11.49
N TYR A 471 -2.81 12.32 -12.27
CA TYR A 471 -3.10 13.10 -13.46
C TYR A 471 -4.17 14.15 -13.18
N ILE A 472 -4.02 15.37 -13.71
CA ILE A 472 -5.01 16.44 -13.56
C ILE A 472 -6.25 16.12 -14.39
N VAL A 473 -7.36 15.79 -13.75
CA VAL A 473 -8.60 15.33 -14.42
C VAL A 473 -9.72 16.36 -14.39
N GLY A 474 -9.59 17.48 -13.69
CA GLY A 474 -10.64 18.50 -13.70
C GLY A 474 -10.52 19.54 -12.58
N VAL A 475 -11.64 20.20 -12.28
CA VAL A 475 -11.80 21.12 -11.14
C VAL A 475 -13.08 20.86 -10.36
N TYR A 476 -13.08 21.30 -9.11
CA TYR A 476 -14.27 21.44 -8.29
C TYR A 476 -14.85 22.86 -8.41
N ASN A 477 -16.08 22.97 -8.89
CA ASN A 477 -16.84 24.22 -9.04
C ASN A 477 -17.75 24.47 -7.82
N TYR A 478 -17.51 25.58 -7.11
CA TYR A 478 -18.28 25.94 -5.90
C TYR A 478 -19.72 26.42 -6.18
N ASP A 479 -19.96 27.00 -7.36
CA ASP A 479 -21.18 27.77 -7.64
C ASP A 479 -22.21 27.05 -8.54
N ASN A 480 -21.96 25.79 -8.93
CA ASN A 480 -22.89 25.04 -9.80
C ASN A 480 -23.83 24.14 -8.98
N ALA A 481 -25.11 24.53 -8.91
CA ALA A 481 -26.19 23.68 -8.41
C ALA A 481 -26.47 22.54 -9.42
N GLY A 482 -25.65 21.49 -9.40
CA GLY A 482 -25.91 20.23 -10.12
C GLY A 482 -24.69 19.55 -10.75
N ASN A 483 -23.60 20.27 -11.01
CA ASN A 483 -22.36 19.69 -11.55
C ASN A 483 -21.15 20.33 -10.84
N GLN A 484 -20.82 19.80 -9.65
CA GLN A 484 -19.71 20.29 -8.81
C GLN A 484 -18.35 19.85 -9.34
N PHE A 485 -18.28 18.75 -10.10
CA PHE A 485 -17.04 18.26 -10.72
C PHE A 485 -17.10 18.54 -12.22
N GLU A 486 -16.10 19.27 -12.71
CA GLU A 486 -15.98 19.60 -14.13
C GLU A 486 -14.73 18.92 -14.69
N PHE A 487 -14.96 17.90 -15.53
CA PHE A 487 -13.91 17.08 -16.12
C PHE A 487 -13.61 17.47 -17.57
N THR A 488 -14.57 18.01 -18.33
CA THR A 488 -14.41 18.20 -19.79
C THR A 488 -14.97 19.53 -20.33
N GLY A 489 -15.45 20.42 -19.45
CA GLY A 489 -16.08 21.70 -19.79
C GLY A 489 -15.22 22.94 -19.57
N THR A 490 -15.87 24.11 -19.56
CA THR A 490 -15.21 25.40 -19.35
C THR A 490 -14.83 25.57 -17.88
N VAL A 491 -13.54 25.53 -17.58
CA VAL A 491 -13.01 25.73 -16.23
C VAL A 491 -13.02 27.22 -15.86
N THR A 492 -13.68 27.57 -14.76
CA THR A 492 -13.77 28.96 -14.26
C THR A 492 -13.13 29.14 -12.88
N VAL A 493 -12.77 28.05 -12.20
CA VAL A 493 -12.19 28.06 -10.85
C VAL A 493 -10.69 27.82 -10.93
N ASN A 494 -9.91 28.75 -10.35
CA ASN A 494 -8.44 28.68 -10.35
C ASN A 494 -7.85 28.30 -8.99
N THR A 495 -8.66 28.02 -7.98
CA THR A 495 -8.20 27.77 -6.61
C THR A 495 -8.03 26.29 -6.28
N ASN A 496 -8.37 25.39 -7.19
CA ASN A 496 -8.24 23.95 -7.00
C ASN A 496 -8.02 23.23 -8.33
N ILE A 497 -7.58 21.98 -8.23
CA ILE A 497 -7.60 20.96 -9.28
C ILE A 497 -8.07 19.63 -8.69
N LEU A 498 -8.54 18.73 -9.55
CA LEU A 498 -8.80 17.33 -9.24
C LEU A 498 -7.71 16.49 -9.89
N ILE A 499 -7.17 15.53 -9.13
CA ILE A 499 -6.23 14.55 -9.65
C ILE A 499 -6.77 13.13 -9.47
N ALA A 500 -6.35 12.21 -10.32
CA ALA A 500 -6.65 10.78 -10.23
C ALA A 500 -5.47 9.93 -10.68
N ASP A 501 -5.49 8.63 -10.39
CA ASP A 501 -4.43 7.72 -10.85
C ASP A 501 -4.45 7.52 -12.38
N GLN A 502 -5.54 7.89 -13.05
CA GLN A 502 -5.71 7.78 -14.50
C GLN A 502 -6.14 9.10 -15.14
N PRO A 503 -5.59 9.49 -16.31
CA PRO A 503 -5.90 10.77 -16.96
C PRO A 503 -7.33 10.87 -17.50
N SER A 504 -7.99 9.75 -17.77
CA SER A 504 -9.39 9.71 -18.22
C SER A 504 -10.39 9.48 -17.07
N GLU A 505 -9.95 9.54 -15.82
CA GLU A 505 -10.82 9.26 -14.67
C GLU A 505 -11.87 10.36 -14.49
N THR A 506 -13.14 9.97 -14.47
CA THR A 506 -14.29 10.86 -14.25
C THR A 506 -15.16 10.43 -13.07
N SER A 507 -14.79 9.34 -12.37
CA SER A 507 -15.50 8.86 -11.20
C SER A 507 -15.17 9.72 -9.99
N GLU A 508 -16.19 10.30 -9.38
CA GLU A 508 -16.01 11.09 -8.16
C GLU A 508 -15.48 10.27 -6.97
N ALA A 509 -15.49 8.95 -7.04
CA ALA A 509 -14.96 8.05 -6.01
C ALA A 509 -13.45 7.83 -6.13
N LYS A 510 -12.85 8.19 -7.28
CA LYS A 510 -11.45 7.91 -7.62
C LYS A 510 -10.60 9.17 -7.80
N ILE A 511 -11.10 10.31 -7.34
CA ILE A 511 -10.44 11.61 -7.45
C ILE A 511 -10.01 12.13 -6.09
N VAL A 512 -8.88 12.85 -6.08
CA VAL A 512 -8.34 13.58 -4.95
C VAL A 512 -8.41 15.06 -5.26
N ALA A 513 -9.01 15.83 -4.34
CA ALA A 513 -9.16 17.28 -4.50
C ALA A 513 -7.94 18.02 -3.95
N ILE A 514 -7.29 18.85 -4.76
CA ILE A 514 -6.07 19.59 -4.39
C ILE A 514 -6.40 21.08 -4.26
N GLN A 515 -6.14 21.66 -3.09
CA GLN A 515 -6.16 23.11 -2.93
C GLN A 515 -4.93 23.73 -3.58
N LEU A 516 -5.13 24.82 -4.31
CA LEU A 516 -4.05 25.63 -4.87
C LEU A 516 -3.94 26.96 -4.08
N PRO A 517 -3.02 27.08 -3.10
CA PRO A 517 -2.76 28.34 -2.41
C PRO A 517 -2.31 29.45 -3.37
N ALA A 518 -2.60 30.71 -3.03
CA ALA A 518 -2.16 31.83 -3.85
C ALA A 518 -0.62 31.86 -3.92
N GLY A 519 -0.07 32.10 -5.11
CA GLY A 519 1.38 32.04 -5.35
C GLY A 519 1.72 31.15 -6.55
N ASP A 520 2.97 30.68 -6.59
CA ASP A 520 3.53 29.92 -7.71
C ASP A 520 2.74 28.65 -8.02
N VAL A 521 2.40 27.86 -6.99
CA VAL A 521 1.59 26.64 -7.11
C VAL A 521 0.29 26.90 -7.88
N ARG A 522 -0.48 27.93 -7.50
CA ARG A 522 -1.71 28.28 -8.21
C ARG A 522 -1.42 28.81 -9.61
N ASN A 523 -0.50 29.76 -9.74
CA ASN A 523 -0.20 30.41 -11.01
C ASN A 523 0.17 29.40 -12.09
N THR A 524 0.89 28.33 -11.72
CA THR A 524 1.36 27.31 -12.65
C THR A 524 0.34 26.19 -12.88
N LEU A 525 -0.32 25.68 -11.84
CA LEU A 525 -1.13 24.46 -11.97
C LEU A 525 -2.59 24.70 -12.38
N ASN A 526 -3.15 25.89 -12.12
CA ASN A 526 -4.58 26.11 -12.35
C ASN A 526 -4.98 25.97 -13.83
N LEU A 527 -6.10 25.31 -14.08
CA LEU A 527 -6.62 25.02 -15.43
C LEU A 527 -7.25 26.25 -16.13
N VAL A 528 -7.58 27.33 -15.40
CA VAL A 528 -8.12 28.56 -16.01
C VAL A 528 -7.05 29.27 -16.83
N SER A 529 -5.88 29.51 -16.22
CA SER A 529 -4.74 30.16 -16.87
C SER A 529 -3.89 29.18 -17.68
N ASN A 530 -3.91 27.89 -17.32
CA ASN A 530 -3.08 26.85 -17.93
C ASN A 530 -3.94 25.66 -18.40
N PRO A 531 -4.86 25.84 -19.36
CA PRO A 531 -5.76 24.78 -19.80
C PRO A 531 -5.02 23.56 -20.39
N GLY A 532 -3.81 23.76 -20.90
CA GLY A 532 -2.95 22.68 -21.40
C GLY A 532 -2.41 21.74 -20.31
N ASN A 533 -2.64 22.02 -19.02
CA ASN A 533 -2.29 21.11 -17.93
C ASN A 533 -3.32 19.99 -17.73
N TYR A 534 -4.46 20.05 -18.41
CA TYR A 534 -5.44 18.98 -18.37
C TYR A 534 -4.81 17.67 -18.84
N GLN A 535 -5.05 16.59 -18.09
CA GLN A 535 -4.51 15.24 -18.28
C GLN A 535 -2.99 15.10 -18.14
N LYS A 536 -2.29 16.14 -17.68
CA LYS A 536 -0.87 16.02 -17.36
C LYS A 536 -0.66 15.34 -16.02
N GLU A 537 0.42 14.56 -15.94
CA GLU A 537 0.90 14.00 -14.68
C GLU A 537 1.48 15.11 -13.81
N VAL A 538 1.10 15.10 -12.54
CA VAL A 538 1.54 16.04 -11.53
C VAL A 538 1.91 15.29 -10.25
N SER A 539 2.97 15.73 -9.58
CA SER A 539 3.28 15.37 -8.20
C SER A 539 3.12 16.61 -7.32
N ILE A 540 2.45 16.47 -6.17
CA ILE A 540 2.06 17.56 -5.29
C ILE A 540 2.58 17.27 -3.88
N TYR A 541 3.20 18.26 -3.23
CA TYR A 541 3.64 18.17 -1.84
C TYR A 541 2.77 19.04 -0.94
N GLY A 542 2.20 18.44 0.11
CA GLY A 542 1.35 19.14 1.08
C GLY A 542 0.77 18.19 2.13
N ASP A 543 -0.33 18.60 2.74
CA ASP A 543 -0.97 17.85 3.82
C ASP A 543 -2.18 17.06 3.30
N VAL A 544 -2.23 15.76 3.59
CA VAL A 544 -3.34 14.87 3.26
C VAL A 544 -4.51 15.17 4.20
N GLN A 545 -5.55 15.82 3.67
CA GLN A 545 -6.70 16.26 4.45
C GLN A 545 -7.94 16.47 3.57
N LYS A 546 -9.13 16.54 4.18
CA LYS A 546 -10.37 16.69 3.41
C LYS A 546 -10.41 18.04 2.71
N TYR A 547 -10.70 18.04 1.42
CA TYR A 547 -10.89 19.27 0.64
C TYR A 547 -12.06 19.10 -0.34
N CYS A 548 -12.89 20.14 -0.47
CA CYS A 548 -14.11 20.11 -1.28
C CYS A 548 -15.03 18.89 -0.96
N GLY A 549 -15.04 18.43 0.30
CA GLY A 549 -15.86 17.29 0.73
C GLY A 549 -15.30 15.90 0.39
N LYS A 550 -14.13 15.80 -0.26
CA LYS A 550 -13.48 14.55 -0.69
C LYS A 550 -12.12 14.36 0.01
N PRO A 551 -11.56 13.13 0.00
CA PRO A 551 -10.12 12.94 0.19
C PRO A 551 -9.33 13.90 -0.68
N GLY A 552 -8.32 14.55 -0.12
CA GLY A 552 -7.72 15.71 -0.75
C GLY A 552 -6.37 16.08 -0.17
N MET A 553 -5.83 17.19 -0.68
CA MET A 553 -4.67 17.85 -0.12
C MET A 553 -4.94 19.34 0.07
N LYS A 554 -4.42 19.89 1.17
CA LYS A 554 -4.31 21.34 1.37
C LYS A 554 -2.90 21.71 1.80
N ASN A 555 -2.65 23.00 2.02
CA ASN A 555 -1.34 23.53 2.40
C ASN A 555 -0.24 23.11 1.40
N VAL A 556 -0.58 23.03 0.11
CA VAL A 556 0.34 22.61 -0.94
C VAL A 556 1.45 23.66 -1.10
N THR A 557 2.70 23.22 -1.02
CA THR A 557 3.88 24.11 -1.06
C THR A 557 4.78 23.84 -2.27
N ASN A 558 4.86 22.59 -2.75
CA ASN A 558 5.69 22.21 -3.89
C ASN A 558 4.91 21.36 -4.89
N TYR A 559 5.37 21.36 -6.14
CA TYR A 559 4.84 20.52 -7.20
C TYR A 559 5.91 20.12 -8.20
N LYS A 560 5.64 19.07 -8.97
CA LYS A 560 6.32 18.73 -10.22
C LYS A 560 5.28 18.49 -11.30
N ILE A 561 5.44 19.14 -12.45
CA ILE A 561 4.61 18.91 -13.64
C ILE A 561 5.54 18.83 -14.85
N ASP A 562 5.36 17.82 -15.70
CA ASP A 562 6.26 17.53 -16.84
C ASP A 562 7.75 17.42 -16.44
N GLY A 563 8.03 16.87 -15.25
CA GLY A 563 9.39 16.74 -14.72
C GLY A 563 10.04 18.06 -14.28
N GLN A 564 9.34 19.19 -14.37
CA GLN A 564 9.79 20.48 -13.86
C GLN A 564 9.21 20.72 -12.46
N GLY A 565 10.10 20.88 -11.49
CA GLY A 565 9.75 21.24 -10.12
C GLY A 565 9.51 22.74 -9.98
N GLY A 566 8.47 23.09 -9.23
CA GLY A 566 8.17 24.45 -8.81
C GLY A 566 7.48 24.44 -7.45
N GLY A 567 7.12 25.61 -6.95
CA GLY A 567 6.68 25.77 -5.59
C GLY A 567 7.86 25.90 -4.63
N GLY A 568 7.78 26.96 -3.87
CA GLY A 568 8.64 27.32 -2.75
C GLY A 568 7.82 28.31 -1.96
N SER A 569 7.39 27.91 -0.77
CA SER A 569 7.04 28.88 0.23
C SER A 569 8.36 29.50 0.67
N ASP A 570 8.46 30.83 0.67
CA ASP A 570 9.58 31.58 1.26
C ASP A 570 9.70 31.33 2.78
N THR A 571 9.00 30.34 3.35
CA THR A 571 9.24 29.85 4.72
C THR A 571 10.67 29.30 4.85
N PRO A 572 11.39 29.65 5.92
CA PRO A 572 12.68 29.06 6.25
C PRO A 572 12.59 27.52 6.19
N SER A 573 13.51 26.88 5.46
CA SER A 573 13.71 25.43 5.51
C SER A 573 14.96 25.12 6.33
N GLY A 574 14.85 24.17 7.25
CA GLY A 574 15.92 23.80 8.18
C GLY A 574 15.40 22.99 9.36
N ASP A 575 16.33 22.44 10.14
CA ASP A 575 16.01 21.77 11.41
C ASP A 575 15.68 22.81 12.48
N ILE A 576 14.86 22.42 13.47
CA ILE A 576 14.59 23.24 14.66
C ILE A 576 15.91 23.43 15.42
N THR A 577 16.30 24.69 15.64
CA THR A 577 17.64 25.03 16.17
C THR A 577 17.65 25.33 17.67
N GLY A 578 16.54 25.80 18.24
CA GLY A 578 16.39 26.02 19.68
C GLY A 578 15.72 24.84 20.40
N SER A 579 15.79 24.82 21.72
CA SER A 579 15.11 23.83 22.59
C SER A 579 13.87 24.38 23.29
N GLY A 580 13.58 25.68 23.14
CA GLY A 580 12.44 26.36 23.76
C GLY A 580 12.66 26.75 25.22
N THR A 581 13.88 26.61 25.73
CA THR A 581 14.27 27.07 27.07
C THR A 581 14.68 28.54 27.04
N GLU A 582 14.72 29.23 28.19
CA GLU A 582 15.14 30.65 28.19
C GLU A 582 16.59 30.81 27.69
N ALA A 583 17.47 29.89 28.06
CA ALA A 583 18.87 29.89 27.65
C ALA A 583 19.06 29.56 26.16
N ASP A 584 18.09 28.84 25.57
CA ASP A 584 18.11 28.39 24.18
C ASP A 584 16.69 28.43 23.57
N PRO A 585 16.16 29.65 23.34
CA PRO A 585 14.78 29.85 22.93
C PRO A 585 14.58 29.45 21.48
N PHE A 586 13.37 29.00 21.14
CA PHE A 586 12.98 28.84 19.73
C PHE A 586 13.04 30.19 19.01
N THR A 587 13.53 30.19 17.79
CA THR A 587 13.51 31.37 16.92
C THR A 587 12.14 31.54 16.26
N ALA A 588 11.86 32.74 15.72
CA ALA A 588 10.69 32.93 14.88
C ALA A 588 10.65 31.96 13.69
N ASP A 589 11.80 31.59 13.13
CA ASP A 589 11.90 30.61 12.05
C ASP A 589 11.57 29.19 12.55
N ASP A 590 12.01 28.80 13.75
CA ASP A 590 11.65 27.51 14.36
C ASP A 590 10.13 27.39 14.53
N VAL A 591 9.46 28.47 14.99
CA VAL A 591 7.99 28.49 15.13
C VAL A 591 7.29 28.37 13.77
N ILE A 592 7.85 28.97 12.73
CA ILE A 592 7.33 28.85 11.36
C ILE A 592 7.49 27.41 10.85
N ILE A 593 8.65 26.80 11.09
CA ILE A 593 8.94 25.40 10.75
C ILE A 593 8.00 24.45 11.49
N MET A 594 7.73 24.70 12.78
CA MET A 594 6.80 23.92 13.60
C MET A 594 5.34 23.96 13.12
N ASN A 595 4.95 25.03 12.41
CA ASN A 595 3.65 25.20 11.77
C ASN A 595 2.45 24.76 12.66
N PRO A 596 2.22 25.41 13.81
CA PRO A 596 1.15 25.02 14.74
C PRO A 596 -0.22 25.15 14.06
N GLN A 597 -1.05 24.11 14.19
CA GLN A 597 -2.39 24.08 13.57
C GLN A 597 -3.51 24.47 14.53
N SER A 598 -3.32 24.24 15.83
CA SER A 598 -4.32 24.46 16.87
C SER A 598 -4.30 25.90 17.37
N LYS A 599 -5.47 26.49 17.66
CA LYS A 599 -5.59 27.84 18.24
C LYS A 599 -5.70 27.83 19.77
N ASP A 600 -5.92 26.65 20.35
CA ASP A 600 -6.32 26.48 21.75
C ASP A 600 -5.40 25.51 22.52
N THR A 601 -4.90 24.47 21.83
CA THR A 601 -4.09 23.39 22.44
C THR A 601 -2.73 23.28 21.75
N PRO A 602 -1.61 23.60 22.41
CA PRO A 602 -0.27 23.46 21.82
C PRO A 602 0.07 21.99 21.58
N ALA A 603 0.96 21.73 20.61
CA ALA A 603 1.48 20.38 20.38
C ALA A 603 2.53 19.99 21.44
N ASP A 604 2.93 18.72 21.48
CA ASP A 604 3.93 18.24 22.43
C ASP A 604 5.25 19.04 22.27
N GLY A 605 5.76 19.57 23.38
CA GLY A 605 6.97 20.40 23.40
C GLY A 605 6.79 21.85 22.94
N GLN A 606 5.54 22.31 22.73
CA GLN A 606 5.21 23.66 22.26
C GLN A 606 4.44 24.50 23.30
N SER A 607 4.18 23.97 24.49
CA SER A 607 3.57 24.68 25.62
C SER A 607 4.63 25.20 26.58
N ASP A 608 4.42 26.39 27.15
CA ASP A 608 5.30 26.96 28.20
C ASP A 608 6.78 27.04 27.77
N VAL A 609 7.01 27.68 26.63
CA VAL A 609 8.33 27.78 25.98
C VAL A 609 8.74 29.24 25.72
N TRP A 610 10.04 29.45 25.56
CA TRP A 610 10.62 30.72 25.17
C TRP A 610 10.82 30.83 23.66
N VAL A 611 10.34 31.93 23.08
CA VAL A 611 10.46 32.27 21.67
C VAL A 611 11.16 33.62 21.49
N LYS A 612 12.15 33.69 20.60
CA LYS A 612 12.95 34.88 20.28
C LYS A 612 12.67 35.38 18.87
N GLY A 613 12.50 36.69 18.72
CA GLY A 613 12.41 37.35 17.41
C GLY A 613 12.48 38.87 17.48
N TYR A 614 12.49 39.53 16.33
CA TYR A 614 12.41 40.98 16.22
C TYR A 614 10.97 41.44 15.97
N ILE A 615 10.49 42.45 16.67
CA ILE A 615 9.16 43.03 16.47
C ILE A 615 9.14 43.79 15.14
N VAL A 616 8.46 43.25 14.13
CA VAL A 616 8.46 43.79 12.75
C VAL A 616 7.15 44.44 12.33
N GLY A 617 6.11 44.42 13.17
CA GLY A 617 4.83 44.98 12.79
C GLY A 617 3.66 44.59 13.68
N TYR A 618 2.46 44.73 13.14
CA TYR A 618 1.19 44.36 13.77
C TYR A 618 0.19 43.84 12.74
N TYR A 619 -0.81 43.10 13.21
CA TYR A 619 -1.94 42.62 12.44
C TYR A 619 -3.18 43.48 12.72
N ASP A 620 -3.74 44.10 11.68
CA ASP A 620 -4.96 44.90 11.76
C ASP A 620 -6.18 44.10 11.32
N PHE A 621 -7.11 43.87 12.25
CA PHE A 621 -8.35 43.15 11.96
C PHE A 621 -9.32 43.97 11.10
N ASP A 622 -9.21 45.30 11.12
CA ASP A 622 -10.15 46.21 10.46
C ASP A 622 -9.71 46.57 9.03
N ASP A 623 -8.42 46.42 8.68
CA ASP A 623 -7.91 46.63 7.31
C ASP A 623 -8.14 45.39 6.42
N THR A 624 -9.34 45.28 5.85
CA THR A 624 -9.70 44.21 4.92
C THR A 624 -8.90 44.20 3.59
N SER A 625 -8.09 45.23 3.32
CA SER A 625 -7.27 45.34 2.10
C SER A 625 -5.83 44.90 2.29
N ASN A 626 -5.27 45.11 3.48
CA ASN A 626 -3.96 44.60 3.87
C ASN A 626 -3.85 44.45 5.39
N GLN A 627 -4.08 43.24 5.91
CA GLN A 627 -4.10 43.01 7.35
C GLN A 627 -2.70 42.96 8.00
N TRP A 628 -1.62 42.82 7.21
CA TRP A 628 -0.25 42.72 7.71
C TRP A 628 0.48 44.04 7.52
N HIS A 629 0.77 44.74 8.63
CA HIS A 629 1.46 46.03 8.61
C HIS A 629 2.88 45.88 9.15
N PHE A 630 3.88 46.18 8.32
CA PHE A 630 5.30 46.10 8.66
C PHE A 630 5.89 47.46 9.05
N ASP A 631 5.15 48.22 9.84
CA ASP A 631 5.52 49.55 10.32
C ASP A 631 5.00 49.78 11.76
N ASN A 632 5.30 50.96 12.31
CA ASN A 632 4.85 51.38 13.65
C ASN A 632 4.10 52.71 13.66
N THR A 633 3.86 53.32 12.50
CA THR A 633 3.46 54.73 12.40
C THR A 633 1.96 54.94 12.42
N THR A 634 1.19 53.89 12.12
CA THR A 634 -0.27 53.92 12.01
C THR A 634 -1.00 52.99 13.00
N SER A 635 -0.26 52.33 13.90
CA SER A 635 -0.83 51.30 14.76
C SER A 635 -1.85 51.84 15.78
N THR A 636 -3.12 51.49 15.61
CA THR A 636 -4.18 51.59 16.64
C THR A 636 -4.38 50.27 17.39
N VAL A 637 -3.75 49.20 16.91
CA VAL A 637 -3.87 47.85 17.44
C VAL A 637 -3.02 47.70 18.69
N THR A 638 -3.65 47.24 19.78
CA THR A 638 -2.98 46.98 21.05
C THR A 638 -2.88 45.50 21.39
N THR A 639 -3.59 44.63 20.67
CA THR A 639 -3.82 43.24 21.09
C THR A 639 -2.81 42.24 20.53
N ASN A 640 -1.97 42.65 19.58
CA ASN A 640 -1.00 41.78 18.94
C ASN A 640 0.24 42.54 18.47
N ILE A 641 1.29 41.78 18.15
CA ILE A 641 2.47 42.20 17.40
C ILE A 641 2.88 41.08 16.43
N LEU A 642 3.72 41.41 15.46
CA LEU A 642 4.36 40.45 14.57
C LEU A 642 5.84 40.38 14.90
N ILE A 643 6.40 39.17 14.98
CA ILE A 643 7.84 38.96 15.11
C ILE A 643 8.41 38.18 13.92
N ALA A 644 9.70 38.36 13.64
CA ALA A 644 10.43 37.64 12.60
C ALA A 644 11.89 37.39 13.02
N ALA A 645 12.61 36.52 12.30
CA ALA A 645 14.02 36.24 12.58
C ALA A 645 14.95 37.42 12.29
N SER A 646 14.52 38.40 11.49
CA SER A 646 15.29 39.63 11.23
C SER A 646 14.45 40.89 11.40
N ALA A 647 15.09 41.95 11.91
CA ALA A 647 14.45 43.27 12.11
C ALA A 647 14.03 43.97 10.80
N SER A 648 14.47 43.49 9.64
CA SER A 648 14.13 44.04 8.32
C SER A 648 13.08 43.23 7.56
N GLU A 649 12.55 42.16 8.16
CA GLU A 649 11.59 41.28 7.49
C GLU A 649 10.27 41.99 7.20
N THR A 650 9.76 41.82 5.97
CA THR A 650 8.51 42.43 5.50
C THR A 650 7.59 41.43 4.77
N SER A 651 7.93 40.14 4.78
CA SER A 651 7.11 39.08 4.18
C SER A 651 6.10 38.55 5.18
N ALA A 652 4.83 38.49 4.77
CA ALA A 652 3.77 37.87 5.56
C ALA A 652 3.99 36.35 5.74
N ASP A 653 4.89 35.74 4.98
CA ASP A 653 5.22 34.31 5.06
C ASP A 653 6.40 34.00 5.98
N LYS A 654 7.11 35.03 6.47
CA LYS A 654 8.27 34.92 7.37
C LYS A 654 8.03 35.57 8.75
N ILE A 655 6.78 35.56 9.19
CA ILE A 655 6.38 36.15 10.48
C ILE A 655 5.67 35.15 11.38
N VAL A 656 5.79 35.41 12.67
CA VAL A 656 5.04 34.77 13.75
C VAL A 656 4.11 35.81 14.37
N ALA A 657 2.82 35.49 14.44
CA ALA A 657 1.82 36.36 15.01
C ALA A 657 1.73 36.16 16.54
N VAL A 658 1.87 37.24 17.31
CA VAL A 658 1.91 37.16 18.78
C VAL A 658 0.65 37.76 19.38
N LYS A 659 -0.08 36.98 20.19
CA LYS A 659 -1.28 37.43 20.91
C LYS A 659 -0.91 38.02 22.26
N LEU A 660 -1.19 39.31 22.47
CA LEU A 660 -0.86 39.99 23.73
C LEU A 660 -2.04 39.93 24.73
N PRO A 661 -1.91 39.25 25.88
CA PRO A 661 -2.95 39.20 26.91
C PRO A 661 -3.12 40.57 27.59
N ALA A 662 -4.34 40.90 28.03
CA ALA A 662 -4.57 42.17 28.73
C ALA A 662 -3.75 42.23 30.02
N GLY A 663 -3.10 43.37 30.29
CA GLY A 663 -2.21 43.54 31.45
C GLY A 663 -0.83 44.05 31.04
N ASP A 664 0.16 43.78 31.88
CA ASP A 664 1.50 44.38 31.78
C ASP A 664 2.24 44.00 30.50
N ILE A 665 2.11 42.73 30.06
CA ILE A 665 2.71 42.25 28.80
C ILE A 665 2.21 43.08 27.61
N ARG A 666 0.88 43.23 27.47
CA ARG A 666 0.29 44.05 26.41
C ARG A 666 0.69 45.50 26.52
N ASN A 667 0.56 46.09 27.71
CA ASN A 667 0.86 47.50 27.95
C ASN A 667 2.30 47.86 27.59
N SER A 668 3.22 46.89 27.74
CA SER A 668 4.65 47.09 27.51
C SER A 668 5.08 46.81 26.07
N LEU A 669 4.47 45.83 25.39
CA LEU A 669 4.95 45.37 24.08
C LEU A 669 4.24 45.99 22.88
N ASN A 670 2.96 46.38 23.01
CA ASN A 670 2.18 46.82 21.84
C ASN A 670 2.75 48.08 21.16
N LEU A 671 2.75 48.09 19.82
CA LEU A 671 3.32 49.19 19.02
C LEU A 671 2.50 50.48 19.06
N SER A 672 1.19 50.41 19.38
CA SER A 672 0.35 51.61 19.47
C SER A 672 0.77 52.53 20.62
N ALA A 673 1.00 51.96 21.81
CA ALA A 673 1.47 52.70 22.97
C ALA A 673 3.01 52.82 23.02
N ASN A 674 3.73 51.86 22.44
CA ASN A 674 5.19 51.77 22.49
C ASN A 674 5.81 51.66 21.07
N PRO A 675 5.64 52.67 20.21
CA PRO A 675 6.15 52.60 18.82
C PRO A 675 7.68 52.43 18.75
N GLY A 676 8.41 52.81 19.81
CA GLY A 676 9.85 52.59 19.93
C GLY A 676 10.29 51.13 20.05
N ASN A 677 9.37 50.19 20.26
CA ASN A 677 9.66 48.75 20.30
C ASN A 677 9.82 48.15 18.90
N TYR A 678 9.40 48.86 17.86
CA TYR A 678 9.58 48.43 16.48
C TYR A 678 11.06 48.17 16.18
N LYS A 679 11.33 46.99 15.60
CA LYS A 679 12.64 46.43 15.28
C LYS A 679 13.51 46.04 16.47
N LYS A 680 12.98 46.07 17.69
CA LYS A 680 13.68 45.51 18.87
C LYS A 680 13.54 43.99 18.92
N GLU A 681 14.56 43.34 19.46
CA GLU A 681 14.54 41.91 19.78
C GLU A 681 13.75 41.68 21.06
N VAL A 682 12.90 40.66 21.07
CA VAL A 682 12.07 40.28 22.20
C VAL A 682 12.17 38.77 22.43
N LEU A 683 12.18 38.38 23.70
CA LEU A 683 11.94 37.01 24.15
C LEU A 683 10.53 36.94 24.74
N LEU A 684 9.77 35.93 24.38
CA LEU A 684 8.37 35.73 24.76
C LEU A 684 8.22 34.36 25.39
N HIS A 685 7.57 34.30 26.56
CA HIS A 685 7.27 33.05 27.24
C HIS A 685 5.78 32.73 27.12
N GLY A 686 5.43 31.58 26.56
CA GLY A 686 4.06 31.15 26.36
C GLY A 686 3.95 29.94 25.44
N ASP A 687 2.81 29.80 24.75
CA ASP A 687 2.50 28.62 23.94
C ASP A 687 2.65 28.92 22.45
N ILE A 688 3.27 28.00 21.70
CA ILE A 688 3.29 28.02 20.24
C ILE A 688 1.96 27.47 19.72
N LEU A 689 1.17 28.36 19.10
CA LEU A 689 -0.20 28.13 18.68
C LEU A 689 -0.48 28.88 17.36
N LYS A 690 -1.50 28.45 16.62
CA LYS A 690 -1.99 29.19 15.46
C LYS A 690 -2.67 30.48 15.90
N TYR A 691 -2.21 31.62 15.39
CA TYR A 691 -2.84 32.93 15.65
C TYR A 691 -2.93 33.76 14.37
N CYS A 692 -4.06 34.46 14.18
CA CYS A 692 -4.38 35.19 12.94
C CYS A 692 -4.18 34.39 11.63
N GLY A 693 -4.32 33.06 11.69
CA GLY A 693 -4.13 32.19 10.53
C GLY A 693 -2.68 31.86 10.18
N LYS A 694 -1.71 32.31 10.99
CA LYS A 694 -0.26 32.06 10.84
C LYS A 694 0.28 31.27 12.06
N PRO A 695 1.50 30.70 11.97
CA PRO A 695 2.28 30.32 13.14
C PRO A 695 2.33 31.48 14.14
N GLY A 696 2.17 31.17 15.43
CA GLY A 696 1.99 32.20 16.44
C GLY A 696 2.47 31.81 17.82
N VAL A 697 2.54 32.82 18.68
CA VAL A 697 2.77 32.66 20.12
C VAL A 697 1.60 33.28 20.85
N ALA A 698 0.95 32.51 21.72
CA ALA A 698 -0.20 32.94 22.49
C ALA A 698 -0.03 32.52 23.96
N ASN A 699 -1.06 32.78 24.78
CA ASN A 699 -1.07 32.46 26.21
C ASN A 699 0.18 32.97 26.97
N LEU A 700 0.67 34.15 26.59
CA LEU A 700 1.91 34.68 27.15
C LEU A 700 1.82 34.84 28.67
N THR A 701 2.84 34.32 29.36
CA THR A 701 3.02 34.45 30.81
C THR A 701 4.16 35.38 31.16
N GLY A 702 5.11 35.59 30.24
CA GLY A 702 6.25 36.50 30.43
C GLY A 702 6.88 37.01 29.14
N TYR A 703 7.77 37.99 29.27
CA TYR A 703 8.61 38.49 28.17
C TYR A 703 9.91 39.11 28.68
N LYS A 704 10.91 39.25 27.82
CA LYS A 704 12.10 40.10 28.01
C LYS A 704 12.33 40.98 26.78
N LEU A 705 12.43 42.29 27.00
CA LEU A 705 12.72 43.30 25.98
C LEU A 705 13.93 44.13 26.45
N ASP A 706 14.99 44.21 25.65
CA ASP A 706 16.25 44.86 26.03
C ASP A 706 16.82 44.37 27.39
N GLY A 707 16.62 43.09 27.72
CA GLY A 707 17.09 42.48 28.97
C GLY A 707 16.29 42.83 30.22
N GLN A 708 15.17 43.55 30.10
CA GLN A 708 14.20 43.78 31.17
C GLN A 708 12.93 42.96 30.91
N GLY A 709 12.41 42.28 31.94
CA GLY A 709 11.25 41.41 31.83
C GLY A 709 10.07 41.81 32.72
N GLY A 710 8.90 41.24 32.42
CA GLY A 710 7.67 41.36 33.21
C GLY A 710 6.67 40.23 32.89
N GLY A 711 5.82 39.88 33.87
CA GLY A 711 4.93 38.71 33.82
C GLY A 711 4.94 37.92 35.14
N ASP A 712 4.08 36.91 35.26
CA ASP A 712 4.13 35.94 36.37
C ASP A 712 5.13 34.85 35.97
N GLU A 713 6.41 35.02 36.31
CA GLU A 713 7.45 34.01 36.10
C GLU A 713 7.17 32.77 36.99
N PRO A 714 7.06 31.55 36.43
CA PRO A 714 7.28 30.33 37.20
C PRO A 714 8.77 30.20 37.51
N ASP A 715 9.12 29.84 38.75
CA ASP A 715 10.51 29.52 39.13
C ASP A 715 11.05 28.41 38.21
N GLU A 716 12.29 28.57 37.71
CA GLU A 716 12.98 27.55 36.92
C GLU A 716 12.91 26.18 37.64
N PRO A 717 12.57 25.06 36.95
CA PRO A 717 12.83 23.76 37.51
C PRO A 717 14.34 23.57 37.59
N ASP A 718 14.90 23.69 38.80
CA ASP A 718 16.31 23.41 39.09
C ASP A 718 16.72 22.09 38.43
N THR A 719 17.59 22.17 37.42
CA THR A 719 18.42 21.01 37.05
C THR A 719 19.25 20.70 38.28
N PRO A 720 19.19 19.48 38.85
CA PRO A 720 20.04 19.17 39.99
C PRO A 720 21.50 19.27 39.54
N VAL A 721 22.21 20.30 40.01
CA VAL A 721 23.64 20.44 39.79
C VAL A 721 24.35 19.79 40.99
N GLY A 722 25.10 18.74 40.74
CA GLY A 722 25.84 18.00 41.78
C GLY A 722 26.85 17.04 41.17
N ASP A 723 27.89 16.72 41.92
CA ASP A 723 28.82 15.65 41.55
C ASP A 723 28.12 14.28 41.71
N LEU A 724 28.43 13.33 40.83
CA LEU A 724 27.94 11.96 40.94
C LEU A 724 28.44 11.33 42.25
N THR A 725 27.53 10.72 42.99
CA THR A 725 27.80 10.17 44.33
C THR A 725 28.24 8.71 44.33
N GLY A 726 28.06 8.00 43.21
CA GLY A 726 28.58 6.65 42.97
C GLY A 726 29.25 6.50 41.61
N ALA A 727 29.95 5.38 41.39
CA ALA A 727 30.66 5.07 40.14
C ALA A 727 29.83 4.22 39.14
N GLY A 728 28.58 3.91 39.45
CA GLY A 728 27.71 3.06 38.63
C GLY A 728 28.11 1.58 38.63
N THR A 729 28.92 1.14 39.59
CA THR A 729 29.35 -0.26 39.73
C THR A 729 28.51 -1.00 40.76
N GLU A 730 28.50 -2.33 40.75
CA GLU A 730 27.71 -3.12 41.71
C GLU A 730 28.09 -2.86 43.18
N THR A 731 29.34 -2.50 43.46
CA THR A 731 29.83 -2.18 44.82
C THR A 731 29.75 -0.70 45.18
N ASP A 732 29.45 0.15 44.20
CA ASP A 732 29.35 1.60 44.32
C ASP A 732 28.36 2.11 43.25
N PRO A 733 27.05 1.85 43.44
CA PRO A 733 26.03 2.10 42.42
C PRO A 733 25.71 3.59 42.32
N TYR A 734 25.16 3.98 41.18
CA TYR A 734 24.52 5.29 41.06
C TYR A 734 23.27 5.34 41.95
N THR A 735 23.00 6.50 42.52
CA THR A 735 21.72 6.79 43.17
C THR A 735 20.69 7.23 42.13
N VAL A 736 19.41 7.24 42.51
CA VAL A 736 18.35 7.86 41.70
C VAL A 736 18.66 9.31 41.35
N ALA A 737 19.29 10.06 42.27
CA ALA A 737 19.71 11.43 42.03
C ALA A 737 20.82 11.54 40.98
N ASP A 738 21.78 10.61 40.97
CA ASP A 738 22.86 10.58 39.98
C ASP A 738 22.31 10.39 38.56
N ILE A 739 21.32 9.51 38.37
CA ILE A 739 20.68 9.33 37.05
C ILE A 739 19.95 10.60 36.59
N ARG A 740 19.38 11.35 37.53
CA ARG A 740 18.75 12.65 37.23
C ARG A 740 19.78 13.74 36.91
N ILE A 741 20.95 13.73 37.55
CA ILE A 741 22.08 14.60 37.21
C ILE A 741 22.61 14.27 35.81
N LEU A 742 22.74 12.99 35.48
CA LEU A 742 23.20 12.53 34.16
C LEU A 742 22.23 12.90 33.02
N ASN A 743 20.94 13.07 33.33
CA ASN A 743 19.89 13.59 32.45
C ASN A 743 19.96 13.06 31.00
N PRO A 744 19.82 11.74 30.78
CA PRO A 744 19.92 11.17 29.45
C PRO A 744 18.85 11.75 28.52
N GLN A 745 19.26 12.21 27.34
CA GLN A 745 18.36 12.76 26.32
C GLN A 745 17.98 11.72 25.25
N SER A 746 18.83 10.73 25.00
CA SER A 746 18.61 9.70 23.99
C SER A 746 17.75 8.54 24.51
N THR A 747 16.93 7.95 23.65
CA THR A 747 16.14 6.75 23.94
C THR A 747 16.80 5.46 23.44
N SER A 748 17.89 5.55 22.67
CA SER A 748 18.53 4.41 22.00
C SER A 748 20.06 4.43 22.03
N GLU A 749 20.69 5.61 22.15
CA GLU A 749 22.15 5.75 22.13
C GLU A 749 22.67 5.99 23.54
N VAL A 750 23.48 5.07 24.05
CA VAL A 750 24.03 5.12 25.40
C VAL A 750 25.30 5.97 25.39
N ALA A 751 25.41 6.94 26.29
CA ALA A 751 26.62 7.74 26.43
C ALA A 751 27.80 6.89 26.96
N ASP A 752 29.02 7.29 26.61
CA ASP A 752 30.24 6.60 27.03
C ASP A 752 30.30 6.42 28.55
N GLY A 753 30.48 5.17 28.99
CA GLY A 753 30.56 4.81 30.41
C GLY A 753 29.21 4.70 31.13
N GLN A 754 28.08 4.79 30.42
CA GLN A 754 26.74 4.69 31.01
C GLN A 754 25.98 3.41 30.60
N SER A 755 26.66 2.45 29.97
CA SER A 755 26.09 1.14 29.65
C SER A 755 26.39 0.13 30.75
N GLY A 756 25.39 -0.70 31.10
CA GLY A 756 25.53 -1.77 32.10
C GLY A 756 25.89 -1.28 33.50
N VAL A 757 25.35 -0.13 33.92
CA VAL A 757 25.59 0.47 35.24
C VAL A 757 24.56 0.01 36.26
N TRP A 758 24.96 -0.04 37.53
CA TRP A 758 24.09 -0.34 38.65
C TRP A 758 23.49 0.93 39.26
N VAL A 759 22.19 0.90 39.53
CA VAL A 759 21.45 1.97 40.19
C VAL A 759 20.71 1.44 41.42
N GLU A 760 20.81 2.14 42.54
CA GLU A 760 20.17 1.82 43.82
C GLU A 760 19.01 2.77 44.12
N GLY A 761 17.88 2.22 44.59
CA GLY A 761 16.70 3.00 44.97
C GLY A 761 15.55 2.14 45.51
N TYR A 762 14.45 2.81 45.84
CA TYR A 762 13.22 2.16 46.32
C TYR A 762 12.16 2.13 45.22
N ILE A 763 11.49 1.00 45.02
CA ILE A 763 10.36 0.90 44.09
C ILE A 763 9.16 1.64 44.70
N VAL A 764 8.70 2.71 44.06
CA VAL A 764 7.61 3.54 44.60
C VAL A 764 6.33 3.52 43.76
N GLY A 765 6.35 2.88 42.60
CA GLY A 765 5.21 2.85 41.72
C GLY A 765 5.55 2.44 40.28
N TYR A 766 4.74 2.91 39.34
CA TYR A 766 4.92 2.70 37.91
C TYR A 766 4.49 3.92 37.11
N TYR A 767 4.90 3.98 35.85
CA TYR A 767 4.44 4.99 34.89
C TYR A 767 3.60 4.31 33.80
N ASN A 768 2.38 4.78 33.57
CA ASN A 768 1.48 4.23 32.55
C ASN A 768 0.54 5.33 32.02
N ASN A 769 0.20 5.30 30.73
CA ASN A 769 -0.68 6.28 30.08
C ASN A 769 -0.33 7.75 30.40
N PHE A 770 0.96 8.07 30.32
CA PHE A 770 1.51 9.41 30.59
C PHE A 770 1.32 9.94 32.03
N ALA A 771 1.06 9.06 33.01
CA ALA A 771 0.86 9.44 34.40
C ALA A 771 1.71 8.61 35.37
N TYR A 772 2.18 9.28 36.44
CA TYR A 772 2.84 8.64 37.57
C TYR A 772 1.80 7.99 38.49
N SER A 773 2.05 6.75 38.90
CA SER A 773 1.18 6.02 39.80
C SER A 773 1.99 5.45 40.94
N PHE A 774 1.87 6.04 42.13
CA PHE A 774 2.59 5.64 43.34
C PHE A 774 1.84 4.54 44.11
N THR A 775 1.46 3.48 43.39
CA THR A 775 0.74 2.30 43.91
C THR A 775 1.15 1.05 43.12
N ALA A 776 0.82 -0.13 43.64
CA ALA A 776 0.94 -1.40 42.90
C ALA A 776 -0.34 -1.76 42.14
N GLU A 777 -1.48 -1.15 42.49
CA GLU A 777 -2.77 -1.48 41.86
C GLU A 777 -2.77 -1.05 40.38
N GLY A 778 -3.13 -1.96 39.49
CA GLY A 778 -3.18 -1.71 38.04
C GLY A 778 -1.81 -1.58 37.37
N ALA A 779 -0.72 -1.93 38.05
CA ALA A 779 0.61 -1.78 37.51
C ALA A 779 0.84 -2.63 36.24
N PRO A 780 1.43 -2.05 35.17
CA PRO A 780 1.89 -2.82 34.03
C PRO A 780 3.09 -3.69 34.42
N TYR A 781 3.31 -4.76 33.66
CA TYR A 781 4.45 -5.66 33.89
C TYR A 781 5.79 -5.12 33.37
N ALA A 782 5.78 -3.98 32.66
CA ALA A 782 6.89 -3.55 31.80
C ALA A 782 7.81 -2.51 32.43
N ASN A 783 7.44 -1.89 33.56
CA ASN A 783 8.26 -0.87 34.21
C ASN A 783 7.94 -0.70 35.70
N VAL A 784 8.86 -0.03 36.40
CA VAL A 784 8.70 0.45 37.77
C VAL A 784 9.42 1.78 37.95
N LEU A 785 8.95 2.61 38.87
CA LEU A 785 9.59 3.86 39.28
C LEU A 785 10.51 3.62 40.47
N LEU A 786 11.76 4.11 40.39
CA LEU A 786 12.67 4.16 41.54
C LEU A 786 12.79 5.57 42.11
N ALA A 787 12.88 5.66 43.43
CA ALA A 787 13.06 6.90 44.18
C ALA A 787 14.11 6.78 45.30
N PRO A 788 14.63 7.91 45.85
CA PRO A 788 15.56 7.91 46.98
C PRO A 788 14.98 7.36 48.29
N THR A 789 13.66 7.41 48.50
CA THR A 789 12.98 6.87 49.69
C THR A 789 11.73 6.10 49.32
N ALA A 790 11.36 5.11 50.15
CA ALA A 790 10.22 4.21 49.91
C ALA A 790 8.85 4.90 49.89
N ASP A 791 8.73 6.08 50.47
CA ASP A 791 7.51 6.88 50.58
C ASP A 791 7.46 8.07 49.62
N CYS A 792 8.42 8.17 48.70
CA CYS A 792 8.52 9.28 47.77
C CYS A 792 7.38 9.27 46.74
N THR A 793 6.56 10.32 46.75
CA THR A 793 5.51 10.59 45.75
C THR A 793 5.81 11.83 44.91
N ASP A 794 7.04 12.33 44.96
CA ASP A 794 7.49 13.51 44.23
C ASP A 794 8.00 13.07 42.86
N GLU A 795 7.24 13.42 41.81
CA GLU A 795 7.55 13.10 40.41
C GLU A 795 8.90 13.67 39.97
N THR A 796 9.33 14.77 40.60
CA THR A 796 10.65 15.37 40.32
C THR A 796 11.79 14.60 40.95
N LYS A 797 11.55 13.51 41.68
CA LYS A 797 12.59 12.73 42.36
C LYS A 797 12.64 11.26 41.95
N VAL A 798 11.90 10.88 40.92
CA VAL A 798 11.87 9.50 40.42
C VAL A 798 12.60 9.34 39.09
N ILE A 799 12.97 8.10 38.79
CA ILE A 799 13.43 7.65 37.48
C ILE A 799 12.62 6.42 37.05
N ASP A 800 12.51 6.20 35.75
CA ASP A 800 11.77 5.04 35.21
C ASP A 800 12.71 3.90 34.82
N ILE A 801 12.33 2.68 35.17
CA ILE A 801 13.11 1.46 34.94
C ILE A 801 12.36 0.54 34.00
N GLN A 802 12.92 0.29 32.82
CA GLN A 802 12.38 -0.68 31.89
C GLN A 802 12.60 -2.12 32.39
N LEU A 803 11.55 -2.90 32.51
CA LEU A 803 11.61 -4.33 32.81
C LEU A 803 11.51 -5.14 31.51
N VAL A 804 12.65 -5.63 31.02
CA VAL A 804 12.75 -6.33 29.73
C VAL A 804 11.85 -7.58 29.73
N SER A 805 11.10 -7.77 28.64
CA SER A 805 10.15 -8.88 28.50
C SER A 805 10.82 -10.25 28.69
N LYS A 806 10.18 -11.13 29.45
CA LYS A 806 10.66 -12.49 29.78
C LYS A 806 12.03 -12.55 30.49
N SER A 807 12.49 -11.45 31.11
CA SER A 807 13.71 -11.43 31.92
C SER A 807 13.45 -11.84 33.37
N GLU A 808 14.49 -12.33 34.05
CA GLU A 808 14.45 -12.60 35.49
C GLU A 808 14.17 -11.33 36.30
N THR A 809 14.74 -10.18 35.89
CA THR A 809 14.49 -8.88 36.50
C THR A 809 13.03 -8.46 36.42
N ARG A 810 12.37 -8.68 35.27
CA ARG A 810 10.92 -8.44 35.16
C ARG A 810 10.11 -9.38 36.04
N ALA A 811 10.42 -10.68 36.01
CA ALA A 811 9.71 -11.67 36.81
C ALA A 811 9.79 -11.37 38.32
N ALA A 812 10.92 -10.81 38.78
CA ALA A 812 11.16 -10.49 40.18
C ALA A 812 10.59 -9.13 40.63
N LEU A 813 10.71 -8.08 39.81
CA LEU A 813 10.47 -6.70 40.28
C LEU A 813 9.14 -6.10 39.86
N ASN A 814 8.43 -6.69 38.88
CA ASN A 814 7.20 -6.07 38.38
C ASN A 814 6.09 -6.06 39.45
N LEU A 815 5.40 -4.92 39.59
CA LEU A 815 4.37 -4.72 40.61
C LEU A 815 3.03 -5.42 40.29
N GLY A 816 2.78 -5.79 39.03
CA GLY A 816 1.57 -6.50 38.62
C GLY A 816 1.50 -7.91 39.19
N ASP A 817 2.60 -8.67 39.08
CA ASP A 817 2.74 -10.00 39.65
C ASP A 817 3.22 -9.97 41.11
N ASN A 818 4.04 -8.98 41.48
CA ASN A 818 4.66 -8.86 42.80
C ASN A 818 4.29 -7.53 43.50
N PRO A 819 3.02 -7.29 43.86
CA PRO A 819 2.60 -6.03 44.47
C PRO A 819 3.28 -5.73 45.81
N GLY A 820 3.80 -6.76 46.49
CA GLY A 820 4.61 -6.60 47.72
C GLY A 820 6.00 -5.98 47.51
N MET A 821 6.42 -5.77 46.26
CA MET A 821 7.66 -5.06 45.92
C MET A 821 7.51 -3.54 46.04
N LEU A 822 6.31 -3.00 46.22
CA LEU A 822 6.11 -1.58 46.49
C LEU A 822 6.76 -1.21 47.84
N GLY A 823 7.67 -0.24 47.80
CA GLY A 823 8.53 0.18 48.91
C GLY A 823 9.79 -0.67 49.11
N ALA A 824 10.03 -1.69 48.28
CA ALA A 824 11.22 -2.53 48.40
C ALA A 824 12.49 -1.77 47.97
N HIS A 825 13.58 -1.99 48.71
CA HIS A 825 14.89 -1.45 48.38
C HIS A 825 15.59 -2.38 47.39
N VAL A 826 16.03 -1.85 46.25
CA VAL A 826 16.57 -2.65 45.16
C VAL A 826 17.76 -2.00 44.50
N MET A 827 18.54 -2.82 43.80
CA MET A 827 19.47 -2.36 42.78
C MET A 827 19.13 -2.96 41.43
N VAL A 828 19.28 -2.19 40.35
CA VAL A 828 19.03 -2.65 38.97
C VAL A 828 20.21 -2.30 38.08
N CYS A 829 20.60 -3.22 37.20
CA CYS A 829 21.67 -3.04 36.23
C CYS A 829 21.11 -2.85 34.81
N GLY A 830 21.55 -1.82 34.10
CA GLY A 830 21.14 -1.53 32.72
C GLY A 830 21.83 -0.30 32.12
N ASP A 831 21.27 0.25 31.04
CA ASP A 831 21.82 1.40 30.33
C ASP A 831 21.10 2.70 30.73
N VAL A 832 21.86 3.77 30.99
CA VAL A 832 21.28 5.10 31.27
C VAL A 832 20.73 5.70 29.99
N LEU A 833 19.41 5.75 29.87
CA LEU A 833 18.68 6.22 28.69
C LEU A 833 17.37 6.87 29.12
N LYS A 834 16.83 7.74 28.27
CA LYS A 834 15.48 8.28 28.43
C LYS A 834 14.45 7.16 28.22
N TYR A 835 13.55 6.99 29.17
CA TYR A 835 12.44 6.04 29.09
C TYR A 835 11.14 6.69 29.55
N ASN A 836 10.06 6.52 28.80
CA ASN A 836 8.76 7.19 29.01
C ASN A 836 8.91 8.71 29.31
N SER A 837 9.75 9.38 28.50
CA SER A 837 10.01 10.82 28.56
C SER A 837 10.78 11.35 29.78
N MET A 838 11.32 10.49 30.65
CA MET A 838 12.12 10.90 31.82
C MET A 838 13.49 10.19 31.89
N PRO A 839 14.44 10.69 32.70
CA PRO A 839 15.66 9.97 33.04
C PRO A 839 15.36 8.57 33.56
N GLY A 840 16.08 7.56 33.07
CA GLY A 840 15.77 6.18 33.38
C GLY A 840 16.87 5.18 33.08
N ILE A 841 16.54 3.91 33.30
CA ILE A 841 17.39 2.77 32.95
C ILE A 841 16.64 1.85 31.99
N LYS A 842 17.26 1.59 30.83
CA LYS A 842 16.75 0.66 29.81
C LYS A 842 17.62 -0.59 29.73
N ASN A 843 17.14 -1.58 28.97
CA ASN A 843 17.87 -2.84 28.69
C ASN A 843 18.33 -3.53 29.98
N THR A 844 17.46 -3.61 30.98
CA THR A 844 17.81 -4.16 32.29
C THR A 844 18.28 -5.61 32.17
N SER A 845 19.41 -5.90 32.79
CA SER A 845 20.15 -7.16 32.63
C SER A 845 20.32 -7.93 33.95
N ALA A 846 20.29 -7.25 35.10
CA ALA A 846 20.38 -7.87 36.42
C ALA A 846 19.67 -7.03 37.50
N HIS A 847 19.44 -7.63 38.67
CA HIS A 847 18.87 -6.94 39.83
C HIS A 847 19.34 -7.54 41.16
N LYS A 848 19.13 -6.80 42.25
CA LYS A 848 19.21 -7.27 43.63
C LYS A 848 18.09 -6.67 44.46
N ILE A 849 17.58 -7.44 45.42
CA ILE A 849 16.66 -6.98 46.45
C ILE A 849 17.49 -6.90 47.75
N LEU A 850 17.50 -5.73 48.40
CA LEU A 850 18.40 -5.40 49.50
C LEU A 850 17.78 -5.58 50.89
#